data_AF-A0A940T5H1-F1
#
_entry.id   AF-A0A940T5H1-F1
#
_cell.length_a   1.000
_cell.length_b   1.000
_cell.length_c   1.000
_cell.angle_alpha   90.00
_cell.angle_beta   90.00
_cell.angle_gamma   90.00
#
_symmetry.space_group_name_H-M   'P 1'
#
loop_
_entity.id
_entity.type
_entity.pdbx_description
1 polymer ?
#
loop_
_entity_poly.entity_id
_entity_poly.type
_entity_poly.pdbx_seq_one_letter_code
_entity_poly.pdbx_strand_id
1 'polypeptide(L)'
;MATSLYKIREDIRSERDLGKSLTALQPLVNQWNVPELTEEYEKIAGDYQLMKDFLLRGYPDPQRPQLYDSLLSRLYRITWNLELHIARCSNPTLAKAFNKANREFQGVDILRQKLEQYVEEYALASLSSAVPAEGKGEQAETYTRLNAAHQQTLDTAFSWIITSGMWSDAEAAKWRELLVSSTIDAADAALLVSAVMLSAMHFLDTNKFAVLIDVYSASDIEMVRQRALVGIAFSMRLYSNDDSIKDRLSDLLSDESVQRELTQLQEQVFLCTTAEKDTRIVHEEIMPDIMKSHPFGVDINHLSDIDSDDNLAEMFSVDEDDENIDRIEKSIERMAQMQREGADIYYGGFSHMKRLPFFYTLSNWFMPFTINHPALEQVREGKTAQLLDIITRMSPFCDSDKYSFALVLPSVVSKMSSQSPPGLSIDDILEALPAEMSGLVDDTISSAAYQRRLYLQSLYRFFRLSDFRSDFRDPFGLFICSFPSSCRKWKTLPSLARMLYKRKFYYELQDLFDWTHSWYWDEFSDSDQIDMYMMDGRVSIWRHAIEGACARYEKGVRRFPDNEPLRYAYVKTLLAARQYELASREVGPLLLAYPDDLRYQYLSAMSLMAEKKAAAALPSLFRLNYEHPDDPETAAALAWALLMTGQAEKAEQQFRRLTATPQSRAADAATIDDDPKRSYITDVTLGLAYTLWAQGKMAESITLFSSRYPSPITHHP
;
A
#
# COMPACT_ATOMS: atom_id res chain seq x y z
N MET A 1 15.34 -23.85 -13.60
CA MET A 1 14.47 -24.88 -12.98
C MET A 1 13.05 -24.35 -12.77
N ALA A 2 12.85 -23.20 -12.10
CA ALA A 2 11.53 -22.54 -11.98
C ALA A 2 10.84 -22.31 -13.35
N THR A 3 11.59 -21.87 -14.37
CA THR A 3 11.10 -21.73 -15.75
C THR A 3 10.63 -23.05 -16.37
N SER A 4 11.20 -24.18 -15.96
CA SER A 4 10.81 -25.51 -16.48
C SER A 4 9.49 -25.98 -15.87
N LEU A 5 9.32 -25.86 -14.56
CA LEU A 5 8.07 -26.23 -13.87
C LEU A 5 6.92 -25.30 -14.29
N TYR A 6 7.19 -24.00 -14.43
CA TYR A 6 6.22 -23.05 -14.96
C TYR A 6 5.72 -23.47 -16.35
N LYS A 7 6.63 -23.79 -17.27
CA LYS A 7 6.25 -24.24 -18.62
C LYS A 7 5.45 -25.54 -18.60
N ILE A 8 5.83 -26.51 -17.76
CA ILE A 8 5.08 -27.77 -17.61
C ILE A 8 3.66 -27.50 -17.10
N ARG A 9 3.48 -26.57 -16.16
CA ARG A 9 2.16 -26.17 -15.65
C ARG A 9 1.31 -25.50 -16.71
N GLU A 10 1.89 -24.65 -17.55
CA GLU A 10 1.21 -24.06 -18.70
C GLU A 10 0.80 -25.13 -19.72
N ASP A 11 1.67 -26.11 -20.02
CA ASP A 11 1.33 -27.24 -20.89
C ASP A 11 0.15 -28.06 -20.32
N ILE A 12 0.11 -28.28 -18.99
CA ILE A 12 -1.00 -29.00 -18.32
C ILE A 12 -2.31 -28.20 -18.40
N ARG A 13 -2.26 -26.89 -18.13
CA ARG A 13 -3.46 -26.06 -18.02
C ARG A 13 -4.00 -25.58 -19.36
N SER A 14 -3.11 -25.06 -20.20
CA SER A 14 -3.44 -24.36 -21.44
C SER A 14 -3.51 -25.32 -22.62
N GLU A 15 -2.52 -26.20 -22.77
CA GLU A 15 -2.49 -27.18 -23.88
C GLU A 15 -3.24 -28.49 -23.54
N ARG A 16 -3.42 -28.78 -22.24
CA ARG A 16 -4.01 -30.04 -21.72
C ARG A 16 -3.33 -31.29 -22.29
N ASP A 17 -2.03 -31.22 -22.59
CA ASP A 17 -1.25 -32.33 -23.14
C ASP A 17 -0.54 -33.12 -22.04
N LEU A 18 -1.21 -34.15 -21.52
CA LEU A 18 -0.71 -34.99 -20.43
C LEU A 18 0.57 -35.75 -20.84
N GLY A 19 0.68 -36.18 -22.09
CA GLY A 19 1.83 -36.97 -22.56
C GLY A 19 3.11 -36.15 -22.64
N LYS A 20 3.00 -34.93 -23.19
CA LYS A 20 4.09 -33.95 -23.21
C LYS A 20 4.50 -33.56 -21.79
N SER A 21 3.53 -33.26 -20.92
CA SER A 21 3.80 -32.85 -19.53
C SER A 21 4.45 -33.97 -18.70
N LEU A 22 4.01 -35.22 -18.84
CA LEU A 22 4.66 -36.38 -18.18
C LEU A 22 6.12 -36.49 -18.61
N THR A 23 6.38 -36.48 -19.92
CA THR A 23 7.75 -36.59 -20.47
C THR A 23 8.64 -35.45 -19.98
N ALA A 24 8.11 -34.23 -19.93
CA ALA A 24 8.85 -33.07 -19.46
C ALA A 24 9.10 -33.08 -17.94
N LEU A 25 8.20 -33.66 -17.15
CA LEU A 25 8.31 -33.74 -15.69
C LEU A 25 9.22 -34.89 -15.21
N GLN A 26 9.30 -35.99 -15.96
CA GLN A 26 10.05 -37.20 -15.60
C GLN A 26 11.50 -36.94 -15.13
N PRO A 27 12.32 -36.12 -15.83
CA PRO A 27 13.70 -35.89 -15.40
C PRO A 27 13.78 -35.19 -14.04
N LEU A 28 12.82 -34.32 -13.74
CA LEU A 28 12.77 -33.59 -12.46
C LEU A 28 12.34 -34.53 -11.32
N VAL A 29 11.33 -35.37 -11.55
CA VAL A 29 10.90 -36.37 -10.56
C VAL A 29 12.04 -37.33 -10.24
N ASN A 30 12.73 -37.84 -11.26
CA ASN A 30 13.88 -38.74 -11.08
C ASN A 30 15.07 -38.06 -10.39
N GLN A 31 15.33 -36.78 -10.69
CA GLN A 31 16.43 -36.02 -10.10
C GLN A 31 16.25 -35.85 -8.59
N TRP A 32 15.05 -35.45 -8.16
CA TRP A 32 14.77 -35.16 -6.75
C TRP A 32 14.36 -36.40 -5.96
N ASN A 33 13.82 -37.42 -6.63
CA ASN A 33 13.50 -38.74 -6.10
C ASN A 33 12.75 -38.71 -4.75
N VAL A 34 11.72 -37.88 -4.67
CA VAL A 34 10.84 -37.79 -3.50
C VAL A 34 9.88 -38.98 -3.54
N PRO A 35 9.97 -39.95 -2.61
CA PRO A 35 9.28 -41.24 -2.74
C PRO A 35 7.79 -41.11 -3.03
N GLU A 36 7.09 -40.25 -2.29
CA GLU A 36 5.64 -40.07 -2.42
C GLU A 36 5.25 -39.45 -3.77
N LEU A 37 6.07 -38.54 -4.30
CA LEU A 37 5.82 -37.89 -5.59
C LEU A 37 6.21 -38.80 -6.76
N THR A 38 7.27 -39.60 -6.61
CA THR A 38 7.69 -40.59 -7.61
C THR A 38 6.64 -41.68 -7.75
N GLU A 39 6.14 -42.23 -6.65
CA GLU A 39 5.08 -43.24 -6.67
C GLU A 39 3.80 -42.71 -7.35
N GLU A 40 3.39 -41.49 -7.01
CA GLU A 40 2.20 -40.88 -7.61
C GLU A 40 2.40 -40.57 -9.10
N TYR A 41 3.59 -40.12 -9.49
CA TYR A 41 3.96 -39.92 -10.90
C TYR A 41 3.88 -41.23 -11.69
N GLU A 42 4.43 -42.32 -11.15
CA GLU A 42 4.41 -43.64 -11.79
C GLU A 42 2.98 -44.18 -11.96
N LYS A 43 2.11 -43.96 -10.97
CA LYS A 43 0.67 -44.29 -11.07
C LYS A 43 0.00 -43.52 -12.21
N ILE A 44 0.21 -42.20 -12.29
CA ILE A 44 -0.38 -41.37 -13.36
C ILE A 44 0.14 -41.82 -14.73
N ALA A 45 1.45 -42.09 -14.86
CA ALA A 45 2.05 -42.55 -16.09
C ALA A 45 1.51 -43.93 -16.52
N GLY A 46 1.33 -44.84 -15.57
CA GLY A 46 0.73 -46.15 -15.78
C GLY A 46 -0.73 -46.07 -16.22
N ASP A 47 -1.56 -45.30 -15.49
CA ASP A 47 -2.97 -45.06 -15.81
C ASP A 47 -3.13 -44.46 -17.21
N TYR A 48 -2.28 -43.48 -17.57
CA TYR A 48 -2.28 -42.87 -18.89
C TYR A 48 -1.87 -43.85 -19.99
N GLN A 49 -0.87 -44.70 -19.73
CA GLN A 49 -0.45 -45.72 -20.70
C GLN A 49 -1.55 -46.76 -20.94
N LEU A 50 -2.24 -47.20 -19.88
CA LEU A 50 -3.40 -48.07 -19.99
C LEU A 50 -4.50 -47.41 -20.82
N MET A 51 -4.82 -46.13 -20.55
CA MET A 51 -5.81 -45.37 -21.32
C MET A 51 -5.46 -45.32 -22.81
N LYS A 52 -4.19 -45.10 -23.16
CA LYS A 52 -3.72 -45.12 -24.56
C LYS A 52 -3.87 -46.50 -25.20
N ASP A 53 -3.53 -47.57 -24.48
CA ASP A 53 -3.65 -48.93 -24.98
C ASP A 53 -5.12 -49.33 -25.25
N PHE A 54 -6.05 -48.95 -24.36
CA PHE A 54 -7.49 -49.15 -24.58
C PHE A 54 -8.01 -48.36 -25.79
N LEU A 55 -7.55 -47.11 -25.96
CA LEU A 55 -7.89 -46.26 -27.10
C LEU A 55 -7.41 -46.87 -28.42
N LEU A 56 -6.16 -47.34 -28.47
CA LEU A 56 -5.56 -47.97 -29.67
C LEU A 56 -6.27 -49.27 -30.06
N ARG A 57 -6.81 -50.00 -29.08
CA ARG A 57 -7.60 -51.23 -29.31
C ARG A 57 -9.05 -50.95 -29.72
N GLY A 58 -9.47 -49.69 -29.79
CA GLY A 58 -10.79 -49.28 -30.26
C GLY A 58 -11.91 -49.46 -29.23
N TYR A 59 -11.60 -49.62 -27.94
CA TYR A 59 -12.63 -49.71 -26.91
C TYR A 59 -13.29 -48.34 -26.65
N PRO A 60 -14.63 -48.24 -26.70
CA PRO A 60 -15.34 -47.03 -26.29
C PRO A 60 -15.34 -46.94 -24.76
N ASP A 61 -14.82 -45.83 -24.23
CA ASP A 61 -14.84 -45.52 -22.79
C ASP A 61 -15.51 -44.15 -22.57
N PRO A 62 -16.78 -44.13 -22.12
CA PRO A 62 -17.49 -42.89 -21.82
C PRO A 62 -16.87 -42.05 -20.70
N GLN A 63 -16.10 -42.66 -19.78
CA GLN A 63 -15.47 -41.99 -18.65
C GLN A 63 -14.06 -41.47 -18.96
N ARG A 64 -13.52 -41.77 -20.15
CA ARG A 64 -12.17 -41.34 -20.56
C ARG A 64 -11.90 -39.84 -20.34
N PRO A 65 -12.81 -38.89 -20.68
CA PRO A 65 -12.54 -37.48 -20.43
C PRO A 65 -12.38 -37.16 -18.95
N GLN A 66 -13.23 -37.73 -18.09
CA GLN A 66 -13.18 -37.52 -16.63
C GLN A 66 -11.89 -38.10 -16.03
N LEU A 67 -11.48 -39.29 -16.48
CA LEU A 67 -10.22 -39.88 -16.06
C LEU A 67 -9.02 -39.04 -16.52
N TYR A 68 -9.03 -38.56 -17.77
CA TYR A 68 -7.96 -37.72 -18.31
C TYR A 68 -7.82 -36.40 -17.53
N ASP A 69 -8.94 -35.76 -17.19
CA ASP A 69 -8.98 -34.55 -16.38
C ASP A 69 -8.43 -34.80 -14.97
N SER A 70 -8.81 -35.93 -14.36
CA SER A 70 -8.25 -36.36 -13.07
C SER A 70 -6.74 -36.54 -13.12
N LEU A 71 -6.21 -37.17 -14.17
CA LEU A 71 -4.77 -37.37 -14.35
C LEU A 71 -4.03 -36.04 -14.54
N LEU A 72 -4.59 -35.09 -15.30
CA LEU A 72 -4.04 -33.74 -15.43
C LEU A 72 -4.00 -33.01 -14.09
N SER A 73 -5.10 -33.04 -13.31
CA SER A 73 -5.15 -32.42 -11.99
C SER A 73 -4.15 -33.05 -11.01
N ARG A 74 -4.02 -34.38 -10.99
CA ARG A 74 -3.03 -35.09 -10.16
C ARG A 74 -1.60 -34.70 -10.57
N LEU A 75 -1.29 -34.65 -11.87
CA LEU A 75 0.02 -34.24 -12.36
C LEU A 75 0.32 -32.79 -12.00
N TYR A 76 -0.68 -31.91 -12.11
CA TYR A 76 -0.57 -30.50 -11.71
C TYR A 76 -0.17 -30.37 -10.23
N ARG A 77 -0.79 -31.15 -9.34
CA ARG A 77 -0.45 -31.21 -7.92
C ARG A 77 1.00 -31.65 -7.67
N ILE A 78 1.49 -32.66 -8.41
CA ILE A 78 2.90 -33.07 -8.32
C ILE A 78 3.83 -31.89 -8.63
N THR A 79 3.53 -31.09 -9.67
CA THR A 79 4.43 -29.98 -10.03
C THR A 79 4.57 -28.94 -8.92
N TRP A 80 3.51 -28.64 -8.15
CA TRP A 80 3.55 -27.69 -7.04
C TRP A 80 4.21 -28.28 -5.80
N ASN A 81 3.90 -29.52 -5.45
CA ASN A 81 4.56 -30.21 -4.34
C ASN A 81 6.07 -30.40 -4.59
N LEU A 82 6.46 -30.63 -5.85
CA LEU A 82 7.86 -30.70 -6.23
C LEU A 82 8.56 -29.35 -6.10
N GLU A 83 7.93 -28.24 -6.52
CA GLU A 83 8.50 -26.90 -6.32
C GLU A 83 8.66 -26.55 -4.84
N LEU A 84 7.67 -26.87 -4.01
CA LEU A 84 7.79 -26.72 -2.57
C LEU A 84 8.93 -27.57 -2.00
N HIS A 85 9.07 -28.82 -2.44
CA HIS A 85 10.20 -29.66 -2.01
C HIS A 85 11.55 -29.03 -2.38
N ILE A 86 11.69 -28.56 -3.63
CA ILE A 86 12.89 -27.85 -4.08
C ILE A 86 13.16 -26.65 -3.19
N ALA A 87 12.14 -25.85 -2.89
CA ALA A 87 12.25 -24.69 -2.03
C ALA A 87 12.71 -25.07 -0.60
N ARG A 88 12.19 -26.17 -0.03
CA ARG A 88 12.67 -26.70 1.27
C ARG A 88 14.14 -27.12 1.24
N CYS A 89 14.66 -27.55 0.09
CA CYS A 89 16.07 -27.91 -0.06
C CYS A 89 16.98 -26.71 -0.31
N SER A 90 16.50 -25.70 -1.04
CA SER A 90 17.33 -24.54 -1.44
C SER A 90 17.23 -23.36 -0.48
N ASN A 91 16.13 -23.23 0.28
CA ASN A 91 15.89 -22.13 1.19
C ASN A 91 16.16 -22.54 2.65
N PRO A 92 17.15 -21.94 3.34
CA PRO A 92 17.49 -22.30 4.72
C PRO A 92 16.36 -22.10 5.72
N THR A 93 15.53 -21.08 5.54
CA THR A 93 14.38 -20.76 6.41
C THR A 93 13.31 -21.85 6.29
N LEU A 94 12.93 -22.21 5.06
CA LEU A 94 11.97 -23.29 4.82
C LEU A 94 12.53 -24.66 5.24
N ALA A 95 13.83 -24.90 5.06
CA ALA A 95 14.50 -26.12 5.51
C ALA A 95 14.40 -26.28 7.04
N LYS A 96 14.70 -25.22 7.79
CA LYS A 96 14.60 -25.22 9.26
C LYS A 96 13.16 -25.44 9.72
N ALA A 97 12.20 -24.72 9.14
CA ALA A 97 10.78 -24.87 9.46
C ALA A 97 10.28 -26.29 9.16
N PHE A 98 10.63 -26.86 8.00
CA PHE A 98 10.25 -28.22 7.62
C PHE A 98 10.83 -29.25 8.58
N ASN A 99 12.13 -29.16 8.90
CA ASN A 99 12.78 -30.10 9.81
C ASN A 99 12.21 -30.05 11.22
N LYS A 100 11.85 -28.87 11.71
CA LYS A 100 11.16 -28.69 13.00
C LYS A 100 9.78 -29.35 12.95
N ALA A 101 8.95 -28.97 11.98
CA ALA A 101 7.61 -29.49 11.80
C ALA A 101 7.59 -31.01 11.65
N ASN A 102 8.49 -31.57 10.86
CA ASN A 102 8.56 -33.02 10.61
C ASN A 102 8.94 -33.83 11.86
N ARG A 103 9.58 -33.21 12.87
CA ARG A 103 9.94 -33.86 14.14
C ARG A 103 8.84 -33.73 15.20
N GLU A 104 8.19 -32.57 15.24
CA GLU A 104 7.36 -32.17 16.39
C GLU A 104 5.86 -32.11 16.08
N PHE A 105 5.45 -31.94 14.82
CA PHE A 105 4.03 -31.83 14.47
C PHE A 105 3.39 -33.22 14.40
N GLN A 106 2.31 -33.40 15.16
CA GLN A 106 1.66 -34.70 15.33
C GLN A 106 0.26 -34.78 14.67
N GLY A 107 -0.16 -33.73 13.96
CA GLY A 107 -1.48 -33.63 13.33
C GLY A 107 -2.39 -32.60 13.97
N VAL A 108 -3.40 -32.17 13.22
CA VAL A 108 -4.33 -31.08 13.61
C VAL A 108 -5.19 -31.45 14.82
N ASP A 109 -5.57 -32.71 14.96
CA ASP A 109 -6.42 -33.16 16.07
C ASP A 109 -5.67 -33.04 17.42
N ILE A 110 -4.38 -33.41 17.43
CA ILE A 110 -3.52 -33.28 18.63
C ILE A 110 -3.18 -31.81 18.87
N LEU A 111 -2.97 -31.02 17.81
CA LEU A 111 -2.80 -29.57 17.94
C LEU A 111 -4.00 -28.94 18.64
N ARG A 112 -5.22 -29.26 18.19
CA ARG A 112 -6.46 -28.76 18.81
C ARG A 112 -6.50 -29.06 20.31
N GLN A 113 -6.28 -30.32 20.68
CA GLN A 113 -6.28 -30.74 22.08
C GLN A 113 -5.28 -29.93 22.93
N LYS A 114 -4.06 -29.68 22.40
CA LYS A 114 -3.06 -28.88 23.10
C LYS A 114 -3.47 -27.41 23.27
N LEU A 115 -4.14 -26.82 22.28
CA LEU A 115 -4.60 -25.44 22.37
C LEU A 115 -5.80 -25.29 23.31
N GLU A 116 -6.74 -26.23 23.28
CA GLU A 116 -7.87 -26.29 24.21
C GLU A 116 -7.38 -26.49 25.66
N GLN A 117 -6.46 -27.43 25.86
CA GLN A 117 -5.82 -27.68 27.15
C GLN A 117 -5.08 -26.44 27.67
N TYR A 118 -4.41 -25.67 26.80
CA TYR A 118 -3.78 -24.43 27.20
C TYR A 118 -4.79 -23.43 27.76
N VAL A 119 -5.92 -23.21 27.07
CA VAL A 119 -6.97 -22.29 27.53
C VAL A 119 -7.56 -22.75 28.86
N GLU A 120 -7.83 -24.06 29.00
CA GLU A 120 -8.34 -24.65 30.24
C GLU A 120 -7.36 -24.51 31.41
N GLU A 121 -6.09 -24.90 31.23
CA GLU A 121 -5.05 -24.82 32.26
C GLU A 121 -4.74 -23.39 32.64
N TYR A 122 -4.71 -22.47 31.67
CA TYR A 122 -4.50 -21.05 31.92
C TYR A 122 -5.65 -20.45 32.74
N ALA A 123 -6.91 -20.79 32.40
CA ALA A 123 -8.08 -20.36 33.15
C ALA A 123 -8.09 -20.92 34.58
N LEU A 124 -7.76 -22.20 34.77
CA LEU A 124 -7.63 -22.82 36.09
C LEU A 124 -6.53 -22.17 36.93
N ALA A 125 -5.36 -21.91 36.33
CA ALA A 125 -4.26 -21.21 36.98
C ALA A 125 -4.66 -19.79 37.38
N SER A 126 -5.46 -19.10 36.56
CA SER A 126 -5.96 -17.74 36.86
C SER A 126 -6.94 -17.72 38.03
N LEU A 127 -7.85 -18.69 38.08
CA LEU A 127 -8.82 -18.85 39.18
C LEU A 127 -8.16 -19.24 40.51
N SER A 128 -7.00 -19.91 40.45
CA SER A 128 -6.24 -20.29 41.65
C SER A 128 -5.56 -19.10 42.36
N SER A 129 -5.71 -17.86 41.88
CA SER A 129 -5.13 -16.60 42.40
C SER A 129 -5.42 -16.24 43.88
N ALA A 130 -6.13 -17.08 44.63
CA ALA A 130 -6.23 -17.04 46.10
C ALA A 130 -5.06 -17.74 46.83
N VAL A 131 -3.92 -17.97 46.16
CA VAL A 131 -2.72 -18.55 46.79
C VAL A 131 -2.09 -17.55 47.76
N PRO A 132 -1.81 -17.92 49.02
CA PRO A 132 -1.04 -17.08 49.95
C PRO A 132 0.33 -16.69 49.38
N ALA A 133 0.95 -15.63 49.93
CA ALA A 133 2.18 -15.02 49.40
C ALA A 133 3.35 -16.00 49.14
N GLU A 134 3.36 -17.16 49.81
CA GLU A 134 4.35 -18.23 49.65
C GLU A 134 4.25 -19.00 48.31
N GLY A 135 3.08 -19.06 47.66
CA GLY A 135 2.89 -19.81 46.41
C GLY A 135 2.88 -18.98 45.13
N LYS A 136 3.12 -17.66 45.22
CA LYS A 136 3.21 -16.77 44.04
C LYS A 136 4.37 -17.15 43.11
N GLY A 137 5.49 -17.64 43.66
CA GLY A 137 6.64 -18.10 42.88
C GLY A 137 6.33 -19.35 42.04
N GLU A 138 5.71 -20.37 42.65
CA GLU A 138 5.30 -21.60 41.95
C GLU A 138 4.24 -21.32 40.86
N GLN A 139 3.34 -20.39 41.12
CA GLN A 139 2.34 -19.96 40.14
C GLN A 139 2.98 -19.25 38.94
N ALA A 140 3.94 -18.35 39.18
CA ALA A 140 4.70 -17.68 38.12
C ALA A 140 5.48 -18.69 37.26
N GLU A 141 6.19 -19.64 37.88
CA GLU A 141 6.88 -20.72 37.15
C GLU A 141 5.92 -21.57 36.31
N THR A 142 4.73 -21.86 36.84
CA THR A 142 3.69 -22.60 36.11
C THR A 142 3.25 -21.85 34.85
N TYR A 143 2.97 -20.55 34.96
CA TYR A 143 2.63 -19.73 33.79
C TYR A 143 3.76 -19.63 32.78
N THR A 144 5.00 -19.49 33.24
CA THR A 144 6.17 -19.41 32.34
C THR A 144 6.31 -20.70 31.55
N ARG A 145 6.20 -21.86 32.22
CA ARG A 145 6.24 -23.18 31.56
C ARG A 145 5.08 -23.36 30.57
N LEU A 146 3.85 -23.02 30.99
CA LEU A 146 2.65 -23.17 30.18
C LEU A 146 2.73 -22.33 28.90
N ASN A 147 3.07 -21.04 29.05
CA ASN A 147 3.22 -20.12 27.91
C ASN A 147 4.37 -20.53 26.97
N ALA A 148 5.48 -21.05 27.51
CA ALA A 148 6.59 -21.53 26.69
C ALA A 148 6.19 -22.76 25.85
N ALA A 149 5.47 -23.72 26.45
CA ALA A 149 4.97 -24.90 25.75
C ALA A 149 3.92 -24.55 24.68
N HIS A 150 3.04 -23.60 25.00
CA HIS A 150 2.06 -23.05 24.05
C HIS A 150 2.73 -22.37 22.86
N GLN A 151 3.71 -21.49 23.11
CA GLN A 151 4.46 -20.83 22.04
C GLN A 151 5.21 -21.82 21.14
N GLN A 152 5.81 -22.86 21.74
CA GLN A 152 6.46 -23.92 20.95
C GLN A 152 5.44 -24.66 20.06
N THR A 153 4.26 -24.97 20.60
CA THR A 153 3.17 -25.63 19.87
C THR A 153 2.72 -24.80 18.67
N LEU A 154 2.53 -23.49 18.86
CA LEU A 154 2.17 -22.55 17.80
C LEU A 154 3.26 -22.44 16.74
N ASP A 155 4.53 -22.28 17.13
CA ASP A 155 5.64 -22.15 16.18
C ASP A 155 5.85 -23.44 15.35
N THR A 156 5.61 -24.61 15.95
CA THR A 156 5.62 -25.89 15.24
C THR A 156 4.46 -26.01 14.25
N ALA A 157 3.25 -25.62 14.64
CA ALA A 157 2.09 -25.61 13.75
C ALA A 157 2.26 -24.61 12.59
N PHE A 158 2.75 -23.39 12.89
CA PHE A 158 3.10 -22.39 11.88
C PHE A 158 4.11 -22.94 10.87
N SER A 159 5.20 -23.53 11.37
CA SER A 159 6.25 -24.15 10.55
C SER A 159 5.70 -25.27 9.67
N TRP A 160 4.76 -26.07 10.18
CA TRP A 160 4.11 -27.13 9.40
C TRP A 160 3.23 -26.55 8.29
N ILE A 161 2.40 -25.54 8.57
CA ILE A 161 1.51 -24.94 7.56
C ILE A 161 2.32 -24.40 6.38
N ILE A 162 3.35 -23.58 6.65
CA ILE A 162 4.14 -22.93 5.59
C ILE A 162 4.97 -23.92 4.77
N THR A 163 5.29 -25.08 5.35
CA THR A 163 6.09 -26.10 4.67
C THR A 163 5.29 -27.32 4.24
N SER A 164 3.99 -27.44 4.53
CA SER A 164 3.15 -28.57 4.10
C SER A 164 2.83 -28.50 2.60
N GLY A 165 2.76 -29.67 1.94
CA GLY A 165 2.30 -29.78 0.56
C GLY A 165 0.82 -29.44 0.39
N MET A 166 0.30 -29.62 -0.82
CA MET A 166 -1.11 -29.36 -1.10
C MET A 166 -2.02 -30.19 -0.18
N TRP A 167 -2.93 -29.52 0.52
CA TRP A 167 -3.84 -30.17 1.46
C TRP A 167 -4.87 -31.05 0.76
N SER A 168 -5.24 -32.14 1.42
CA SER A 168 -6.43 -32.92 1.06
C SER A 168 -7.68 -32.24 1.61
N ASP A 169 -8.85 -32.60 1.09
CA ASP A 169 -10.12 -32.04 1.56
C ASP A 169 -10.37 -32.39 3.03
N ALA A 170 -9.92 -33.58 3.47
CA ALA A 170 -10.00 -34.01 4.87
C ALA A 170 -9.10 -33.16 5.79
N GLU A 171 -7.89 -32.85 5.33
CA GLU A 171 -6.95 -32.00 6.08
C GLU A 171 -7.48 -30.56 6.17
N ALA A 172 -7.98 -30.02 5.04
CA ALA A 172 -8.58 -28.70 4.98
C ALA A 172 -9.80 -28.56 5.90
N ALA A 173 -10.65 -29.59 5.98
CA ALA A 173 -11.79 -29.62 6.89
C ALA A 173 -11.37 -29.50 8.37
N LYS A 174 -10.32 -30.22 8.78
CA LYS A 174 -9.79 -30.15 10.15
C LYS A 174 -9.25 -28.76 10.50
N TRP A 175 -8.49 -28.16 9.57
CA TRP A 175 -7.99 -26.79 9.74
C TRP A 175 -9.10 -25.76 9.79
N ARG A 176 -10.09 -25.85 8.90
CA ARG A 176 -11.26 -24.98 8.93
C ARG A 176 -11.97 -25.04 10.28
N GLU A 177 -12.23 -26.24 10.77
CA GLU A 177 -12.93 -26.43 12.04
C GLU A 177 -12.12 -25.88 13.22
N LEU A 178 -10.80 -26.06 13.23
CA LEU A 178 -9.92 -25.51 14.26
C LEU A 178 -9.90 -23.97 14.24
N LEU A 179 -9.72 -23.36 13.07
CA LEU A 179 -9.51 -21.92 12.93
C LEU A 179 -10.78 -21.08 13.15
N VAL A 180 -11.97 -21.69 13.06
CA VAL A 180 -13.26 -21.05 13.38
C VAL A 180 -13.71 -21.40 14.80
N SER A 181 -13.02 -22.31 15.49
CA SER A 181 -13.42 -22.76 16.83
C SER A 181 -13.31 -21.63 17.85
N SER A 182 -14.35 -21.49 18.69
CA SER A 182 -14.32 -20.63 19.87
C SER A 182 -13.67 -21.29 21.09
N THR A 183 -13.19 -22.52 20.97
CA THR A 183 -12.54 -23.28 22.06
C THR A 183 -11.05 -22.96 22.21
N ILE A 184 -10.45 -22.32 21.21
CA ILE A 184 -9.05 -21.88 21.22
C ILE A 184 -8.96 -20.36 21.33
N ASP A 185 -7.79 -19.85 21.71
CA ASP A 185 -7.56 -18.40 21.76
C ASP A 185 -7.66 -17.80 20.35
N ALA A 186 -8.34 -16.65 20.24
CA ALA A 186 -8.48 -15.91 18.99
C ALA A 186 -7.12 -15.53 18.38
N ALA A 187 -6.13 -15.22 19.22
CA ALA A 187 -4.78 -14.89 18.80
C ALA A 187 -4.07 -16.09 18.14
N ASP A 188 -4.33 -17.30 18.64
CA ASP A 188 -3.79 -18.54 18.08
C ASP A 188 -4.35 -18.78 16.68
N ALA A 189 -5.67 -18.69 16.54
CA ALA A 189 -6.35 -18.80 15.24
C ALA A 189 -5.81 -17.75 14.26
N ALA A 190 -5.68 -16.50 14.69
CA ALA A 190 -5.16 -15.38 13.89
C ALA A 190 -3.70 -15.59 13.43
N LEU A 191 -2.83 -16.15 14.27
CA LEU A 191 -1.47 -16.52 13.89
C LEU A 191 -1.46 -17.64 12.83
N LEU A 192 -2.25 -18.69 13.04
CA LEU A 192 -2.31 -19.83 12.14
C LEU A 192 -2.94 -19.46 10.78
N VAL A 193 -3.96 -18.59 10.75
CA VAL A 193 -4.49 -17.99 9.51
C VAL A 193 -3.40 -17.22 8.76
N SER A 194 -2.51 -16.52 9.46
CA SER A 194 -1.39 -15.81 8.84
C SER A 194 -0.37 -16.79 8.21
N ALA A 195 -0.16 -17.95 8.83
CA ALA A 195 0.63 -19.02 8.25
C ALA A 195 -0.01 -19.60 6.98
N VAL A 196 -1.34 -19.79 6.99
CA VAL A 196 -2.10 -20.25 5.82
C VAL A 196 -2.00 -19.24 4.69
N MET A 197 -2.16 -17.93 4.98
CA MET A 197 -1.89 -16.86 4.02
C MET A 197 -0.49 -16.99 3.43
N LEU A 198 0.54 -17.01 4.27
CA LEU A 198 1.93 -16.98 3.83
C LEU A 198 2.27 -18.19 2.93
N SER A 199 1.67 -19.34 3.24
CA SER A 199 1.76 -20.53 2.38
C SER A 199 1.01 -20.35 1.07
N ALA A 200 -0.27 -19.95 1.12
CA ALA A 200 -1.16 -19.86 -0.04
C ALA A 200 -0.70 -18.80 -1.06
N MET A 201 -0.09 -17.70 -0.61
CA MET A 201 0.44 -16.65 -1.50
C MET A 201 1.73 -17.07 -2.21
N HIS A 202 2.44 -18.07 -1.69
CA HIS A 202 3.75 -18.50 -2.21
C HIS A 202 3.66 -19.76 -3.07
N PHE A 203 2.91 -20.77 -2.64
CA PHE A 203 2.66 -22.00 -3.38
C PHE A 203 1.17 -22.21 -3.59
N LEU A 204 0.78 -22.64 -4.79
CA LEU A 204 -0.63 -22.87 -5.10
C LEU A 204 -1.15 -24.09 -4.34
N ASP A 205 -2.16 -23.86 -3.51
CA ASP A 205 -2.92 -24.86 -2.79
C ASP A 205 -4.38 -24.40 -2.68
N THR A 206 -5.23 -24.95 -3.56
CA THR A 206 -6.65 -24.63 -3.63
C THR A 206 -7.35 -24.80 -2.29
N ASN A 207 -6.95 -25.81 -1.50
CA ASN A 207 -7.58 -26.13 -0.23
C ASN A 207 -7.16 -25.16 0.88
N LYS A 208 -5.89 -24.72 0.92
CA LYS A 208 -5.48 -23.62 1.82
C LYS A 208 -6.21 -22.32 1.50
N PHE A 209 -6.33 -21.98 0.21
CA PHE A 209 -7.05 -20.79 -0.21
C PHE A 209 -8.56 -20.88 0.09
N ALA A 210 -9.17 -22.06 -0.11
CA ALA A 210 -10.55 -22.35 0.31
C ALA A 210 -10.76 -22.16 1.83
N VAL A 211 -9.81 -22.62 2.65
CA VAL A 211 -9.86 -22.43 4.10
C VAL A 211 -9.83 -20.95 4.47
N LEU A 212 -9.06 -20.10 3.78
CA LEU A 212 -9.09 -18.66 4.01
C LEU A 212 -10.48 -18.06 3.71
N ILE A 213 -11.12 -18.46 2.61
CA ILE A 213 -12.49 -18.05 2.28
C ILE A 213 -13.48 -18.51 3.35
N ASP A 214 -13.37 -19.76 3.79
CA ASP A 214 -14.25 -20.34 4.80
C ASP A 214 -14.10 -19.64 6.16
N VAL A 215 -12.87 -19.38 6.60
CA VAL A 215 -12.60 -18.69 7.86
C VAL A 215 -13.11 -17.25 7.82
N TYR A 216 -12.90 -16.52 6.70
CA TYR A 216 -13.45 -15.19 6.52
C TYR A 216 -14.99 -15.15 6.60
N SER A 217 -15.64 -16.19 6.07
CA SER A 217 -17.10 -16.24 5.99
C SER A 217 -17.75 -16.75 7.28
N ALA A 218 -17.06 -17.57 8.07
CA ALA A 218 -17.64 -18.29 9.21
C ALA A 218 -17.17 -17.78 10.59
N SER A 219 -16.08 -17.02 10.69
CA SER A 219 -15.59 -16.51 11.97
C SER A 219 -16.31 -15.24 12.41
N ASP A 220 -16.77 -15.23 13.66
CA ASP A 220 -17.37 -14.05 14.32
C ASP A 220 -16.30 -13.09 14.89
N ILE A 221 -15.02 -13.45 14.82
CA ILE A 221 -13.92 -12.69 15.43
C ILE A 221 -13.24 -11.84 14.37
N GLU A 222 -13.42 -10.52 14.43
CA GLU A 222 -12.90 -9.60 13.40
C GLU A 222 -11.39 -9.71 13.17
N MET A 223 -10.58 -9.89 14.21
CA MET A 223 -9.12 -10.08 14.04
C MET A 223 -8.81 -11.30 13.15
N VAL A 224 -9.50 -12.42 13.33
CA VAL A 224 -9.33 -13.64 12.54
C VAL A 224 -9.89 -13.42 11.12
N ARG A 225 -11.08 -12.84 11.02
CA ARG A 225 -11.76 -12.51 9.77
C ARG A 225 -10.91 -11.62 8.87
N GLN A 226 -10.37 -10.52 9.41
CA GLN A 226 -9.58 -9.56 8.64
C GLN A 226 -8.22 -10.13 8.22
N ARG A 227 -7.59 -11.01 9.02
CA ARG A 227 -6.37 -11.72 8.61
C ARG A 227 -6.66 -12.72 7.48
N ALA A 228 -7.80 -13.41 7.52
CA ALA A 228 -8.23 -14.27 6.43
C ALA A 228 -8.51 -13.46 5.16
N LEU A 229 -9.17 -12.30 5.26
CA LEU A 229 -9.39 -11.39 4.12
C LEU A 229 -8.07 -10.94 3.48
N VAL A 230 -7.07 -10.53 4.29
CA VAL A 230 -5.74 -10.20 3.80
C VAL A 230 -5.08 -11.40 3.13
N GLY A 231 -5.27 -12.59 3.67
CA GLY A 231 -4.85 -13.83 3.05
C GLY A 231 -5.46 -14.08 1.67
N ILE A 232 -6.77 -13.89 1.54
CA ILE A 232 -7.49 -14.00 0.27
C ILE A 232 -6.93 -12.98 -0.72
N ALA A 233 -6.82 -11.71 -0.30
CA ALA A 233 -6.36 -10.60 -1.11
C ALA A 233 -4.95 -10.81 -1.67
N PHE A 234 -3.98 -11.16 -0.81
CA PHE A 234 -2.58 -11.35 -1.21
C PHE A 234 -2.34 -12.62 -2.03
N SER A 235 -3.23 -13.62 -1.88
CA SER A 235 -3.16 -14.86 -2.64
C SER A 235 -3.91 -14.76 -3.99
N MET A 236 -4.89 -13.87 -4.11
CA MET A 236 -5.91 -13.84 -5.17
C MET A 236 -5.36 -13.96 -6.59
N ARG A 237 -4.25 -13.28 -6.90
CA ARG A 237 -3.61 -13.34 -8.23
C ARG A 237 -3.26 -14.77 -8.64
N LEU A 238 -2.76 -15.59 -7.72
CA LEU A 238 -2.34 -16.96 -7.98
C LEU A 238 -3.53 -17.90 -8.27
N TYR A 239 -4.69 -17.62 -7.66
CA TYR A 239 -5.89 -18.48 -7.74
C TYR A 239 -6.96 -17.96 -8.70
N SER A 240 -6.83 -16.73 -9.22
CA SER A 240 -7.82 -16.09 -10.10
C SER A 240 -8.20 -16.91 -11.35
N ASN A 241 -7.29 -17.77 -11.81
CA ASN A 241 -7.51 -18.66 -12.95
C ASN A 241 -7.76 -20.12 -12.54
N ASP A 242 -7.79 -20.46 -11.25
CA ASP A 242 -8.03 -21.84 -10.81
C ASP A 242 -9.54 -22.16 -10.87
N ASP A 243 -9.94 -22.97 -11.86
CA ASP A 243 -11.33 -23.33 -12.11
C ASP A 243 -12.01 -23.98 -10.89
N SER A 244 -11.24 -24.63 -10.01
CA SER A 244 -11.79 -25.30 -8.83
C SER A 244 -12.26 -24.36 -7.70
N ILE A 245 -11.77 -23.11 -7.68
CA ILE A 245 -12.17 -22.10 -6.70
C ILE A 245 -12.80 -20.86 -7.33
N LYS A 246 -12.72 -20.71 -8.64
CA LYS A 246 -13.18 -19.52 -9.37
C LYS A 246 -14.61 -19.13 -9.05
N ASP A 247 -15.53 -20.10 -9.01
CA ASP A 247 -16.94 -19.84 -8.72
C ASP A 247 -17.13 -19.36 -7.28
N ARG A 248 -16.51 -20.04 -6.31
CA ARG A 248 -16.52 -19.63 -4.89
C ARG A 248 -15.94 -18.24 -4.68
N LEU A 249 -14.85 -17.93 -5.36
CA LEU A 249 -14.25 -16.60 -5.32
C LEU A 249 -15.19 -15.56 -5.96
N SER A 250 -15.79 -15.88 -7.11
CA SER A 250 -16.74 -14.98 -7.76
C SER A 250 -17.96 -14.70 -6.89
N ASP A 251 -18.50 -15.71 -6.21
CA ASP A 251 -19.61 -15.57 -5.28
C ASP A 251 -19.24 -14.64 -4.12
N LEU A 252 -18.07 -14.85 -3.50
CA LEU A 252 -17.56 -13.99 -2.42
C LEU A 252 -17.40 -12.53 -2.89
N LEU A 253 -16.83 -12.32 -4.08
CA LEU A 253 -16.57 -10.98 -4.62
C LEU A 253 -17.83 -10.29 -5.16
N SER A 254 -18.97 -10.99 -5.24
CA SER A 254 -20.25 -10.40 -5.62
C SER A 254 -20.88 -9.59 -4.49
N ASP A 255 -20.49 -9.83 -3.23
CA ASP A 255 -20.98 -9.10 -2.07
C ASP A 255 -20.36 -7.69 -1.98
N GLU A 256 -21.22 -6.66 -2.02
CA GLU A 256 -20.81 -5.24 -1.92
C GLU A 256 -20.09 -4.90 -0.61
N SER A 257 -20.29 -5.67 0.46
CA SER A 257 -19.54 -5.53 1.72
C SER A 257 -18.07 -5.94 1.55
N VAL A 258 -17.85 -7.10 0.93
CA VAL A 258 -16.52 -7.64 0.63
C VAL A 258 -15.78 -6.72 -0.34
N GLN A 259 -16.48 -6.20 -1.36
CA GLN A 259 -15.91 -5.24 -2.30
C GLN A 259 -15.38 -3.98 -1.59
N ARG A 260 -16.16 -3.45 -0.64
CA ARG A 260 -15.75 -2.30 0.19
C ARG A 260 -14.53 -2.64 1.04
N GLU A 261 -14.53 -3.77 1.72
CA GLU A 261 -13.40 -4.18 2.57
C GLU A 261 -12.12 -4.40 1.75
N LEU A 262 -12.19 -5.04 0.58
CA LEU A 262 -11.05 -5.26 -0.32
C LEU A 262 -10.54 -3.96 -0.94
N THR A 263 -11.44 -3.01 -1.24
CA THR A 263 -11.04 -1.68 -1.73
C THR A 263 -10.28 -0.92 -0.64
N GLN A 264 -10.81 -0.89 0.58
CA GLN A 264 -10.13 -0.27 1.73
C GLN A 264 -8.81 -0.98 2.08
N LEU A 265 -8.74 -2.30 1.90
CA LEU A 265 -7.52 -3.08 2.02
C LEU A 265 -6.48 -2.59 1.00
N GLN A 266 -6.86 -2.49 -0.29
CA GLN A 266 -5.97 -1.99 -1.34
C GLN A 266 -5.48 -0.57 -1.04
N GLU A 267 -6.37 0.31 -0.55
CA GLU A 267 -5.99 1.66 -0.14
C GLU A 267 -4.93 1.62 0.96
N GLN A 268 -5.15 0.81 2.00
CA GLN A 268 -4.21 0.71 3.11
C GLN A 268 -2.88 0.05 2.71
N VAL A 269 -2.88 -0.89 1.76
CA VAL A 269 -1.64 -1.48 1.19
C VAL A 269 -0.78 -0.38 0.57
N PHE A 270 -1.37 0.53 -0.20
CA PHE A 270 -0.64 1.68 -0.77
C PHE A 270 -0.17 2.67 0.30
N LEU A 271 -0.98 2.95 1.32
CA LEU A 271 -0.55 3.82 2.42
C LEU A 271 0.63 3.20 3.21
N CYS A 272 0.69 1.87 3.34
CA CYS A 272 1.85 1.23 3.95
C CYS A 272 3.12 1.47 3.12
N THR A 273 3.06 1.52 1.78
CA THR A 273 4.26 1.75 0.96
C THR A 273 4.83 3.17 1.09
N THR A 274 4.06 4.13 1.61
CA THR A 274 4.54 5.50 1.87
C THR A 274 5.13 5.70 3.25
N ALA A 275 5.16 4.67 4.11
CA ALA A 275 5.57 4.79 5.51
C ALA A 275 6.95 5.46 5.70
N GLU A 276 7.92 5.23 4.81
CA GLU A 276 9.25 5.89 4.88
C GLU A 276 9.19 7.39 4.54
N LYS A 277 8.31 7.80 3.63
CA LYS A 277 8.07 9.20 3.31
C LYS A 277 7.31 9.87 4.45
N ASP A 278 6.31 9.20 4.99
CA ASP A 278 5.52 9.69 6.12
C ASP A 278 6.41 9.86 7.37
N THR A 279 7.32 8.91 7.60
CA THR A 279 8.37 9.00 8.64
C THR A 279 9.24 10.23 8.47
N ARG A 280 9.68 10.55 7.25
CA ARG A 280 10.48 11.75 6.97
C ARG A 280 9.71 13.02 7.27
N ILE A 281 8.45 13.12 6.84
CA ILE A 281 7.59 14.28 7.15
C ILE A 281 7.46 14.44 8.67
N VAL A 282 7.18 13.34 9.39
CA VAL A 282 7.06 13.37 10.85
C VAL A 282 8.37 13.82 11.51
N HIS A 283 9.50 13.25 11.13
CA HIS A 283 10.79 13.52 11.76
C HIS A 283 11.39 14.89 11.39
N GLU A 284 11.26 15.30 10.13
CA GLU A 284 11.89 16.52 9.59
C GLU A 284 11.00 17.75 9.75
N GLU A 285 9.67 17.60 9.71
CA GLU A 285 8.73 18.73 9.72
C GLU A 285 7.89 18.85 10.99
N ILE A 286 7.60 17.76 11.72
CA ILE A 286 6.65 17.78 12.85
C ILE A 286 7.36 17.67 14.20
N MET A 287 8.23 16.67 14.37
CA MET A 287 8.95 16.42 15.63
C MET A 287 9.82 17.60 16.10
N PRO A 288 10.50 18.37 15.24
CA PRO A 288 11.32 19.50 15.71
C PRO A 288 10.52 20.56 16.45
N ASP A 289 9.26 20.80 16.05
CA ASP A 289 8.38 21.77 16.69
C ASP A 289 7.88 21.26 18.06
N ILE A 290 7.68 19.95 18.19
CA ILE A 290 7.31 19.30 19.47
C ILE A 290 8.52 19.23 20.43
N MET A 291 9.72 18.90 19.92
CA MET A 291 10.92 18.66 20.74
C MET A 291 11.59 19.95 21.24
N LYS A 292 11.54 21.06 20.50
CA LYS A 292 12.21 22.31 20.88
C LYS A 292 11.59 23.04 22.08
N SER A 293 10.39 22.66 22.49
CA SER A 293 9.59 23.35 23.51
C SER A 293 9.47 22.56 24.83
N HIS A 294 9.88 21.30 24.85
CA HIS A 294 9.92 20.49 26.07
C HIS A 294 11.36 20.40 26.60
N PRO A 295 11.60 20.47 27.92
CA PRO A 295 12.92 20.20 28.52
C PRO A 295 13.39 18.74 28.32
N PHE A 296 12.62 17.91 27.63
CA PHE A 296 12.76 16.45 27.51
C PHE A 296 13.28 16.02 26.14
N GLY A 297 14.33 16.68 25.64
CA GLY A 297 15.10 16.20 24.50
C GLY A 297 15.84 14.89 24.83
N VAL A 298 15.13 13.77 24.93
CA VAL A 298 15.76 12.45 24.79
C VAL A 298 15.78 12.14 23.30
N ASP A 299 16.87 12.51 22.66
CA ASP A 299 17.21 12.00 21.34
C ASP A 299 17.42 10.48 21.46
N ILE A 300 16.43 9.69 21.03
CA ILE A 300 16.45 8.22 21.09
C ILE A 300 17.68 7.65 20.34
N ASN A 301 18.30 8.44 19.45
CA ASN A 301 19.49 8.04 18.71
C ASN A 301 20.83 8.38 19.40
N HIS A 302 20.85 9.18 20.49
CA HIS A 302 22.09 9.70 21.11
C HIS A 302 22.20 9.41 22.63
N LEU A 303 21.82 8.21 23.06
CA LEU A 303 21.95 7.76 24.46
C LEU A 303 23.39 7.46 24.93
N SER A 304 24.44 7.82 24.17
CA SER A 304 25.84 7.51 24.48
C SER A 304 26.72 8.69 24.93
N ASP A 305 26.31 9.95 24.73
CA ASP A 305 27.27 11.07 24.76
C ASP A 305 26.74 12.34 25.47
N ILE A 306 26.36 12.26 26.75
CA ILE A 306 26.09 13.45 27.57
C ILE A 306 26.84 13.37 28.89
N ASP A 307 28.11 13.78 28.85
CA ASP A 307 28.90 14.18 30.02
C ASP A 307 29.05 15.71 29.96
N SER A 308 28.16 16.47 30.61
CA SER A 308 28.46 17.80 31.17
C SER A 308 27.25 18.39 31.91
N ASP A 309 27.47 18.72 33.18
CA ASP A 309 26.47 19.25 34.12
C ASP A 309 26.08 20.73 33.91
N ASP A 310 26.67 21.43 32.94
CA ASP A 310 26.59 22.91 32.87
C ASP A 310 25.49 23.49 31.95
N ASN A 311 24.68 22.67 31.27
CA ASN A 311 23.61 23.16 30.35
C ASN A 311 22.17 23.12 30.91
N LEU A 312 21.97 22.80 32.19
CA LEU A 312 20.64 22.63 32.77
C LEU A 312 19.97 23.95 33.21
N ALA A 313 20.72 25.04 33.40
CA ALA A 313 20.20 26.28 33.99
C ALA A 313 19.60 27.27 32.96
N GLU A 314 19.99 27.22 31.68
CA GLU A 314 19.39 28.02 30.60
C GLU A 314 18.13 27.39 30.01
N MET A 315 17.77 26.16 30.43
CA MET A 315 16.65 25.38 29.90
C MET A 315 15.31 25.64 30.63
N PHE A 316 15.29 26.55 31.61
CA PHE A 316 14.11 26.85 32.47
C PHE A 316 13.61 28.30 32.38
N SER A 317 14.03 29.10 31.40
CA SER A 317 13.31 30.35 31.08
C SER A 317 12.07 30.03 30.25
N VAL A 318 10.99 29.66 30.95
CA VAL A 318 9.65 29.54 30.37
C VAL A 318 9.14 30.96 30.12
N ASP A 319 9.44 31.51 28.95
CA ASP A 319 8.57 32.50 28.33
C ASP A 319 7.53 31.69 27.53
N GLU A 320 6.30 31.63 28.06
CA GLU A 320 5.11 31.11 27.38
C GLU A 320 4.78 32.04 26.20
N ASP A 321 5.49 31.88 25.08
CA ASP A 321 5.08 32.48 23.82
C ASP A 321 3.83 31.73 23.31
N ASP A 322 2.66 32.36 23.33
CA ASP A 322 1.41 31.84 22.74
C ASP A 322 1.63 31.32 21.30
N GLU A 323 2.54 31.95 20.54
CA GLU A 323 2.93 31.53 19.19
C GLU A 323 3.69 30.19 19.14
N ASN A 324 4.33 29.77 20.22
CA ASN A 324 5.00 28.48 20.34
C ASN A 324 3.97 27.38 20.65
N ILE A 325 3.00 27.66 21.53
CA ILE A 325 1.88 26.75 21.85
C ILE A 325 1.03 26.50 20.59
N ASP A 326 0.66 27.56 19.85
CA ASP A 326 -0.08 27.46 18.59
C ASP A 326 0.65 26.62 17.52
N ARG A 327 1.98 26.71 17.46
CA ARG A 327 2.80 25.90 16.54
C ARG A 327 2.80 24.43 16.91
N ILE A 328 2.86 24.12 18.21
CA ILE A 328 2.80 22.75 18.74
C ILE A 328 1.42 22.14 18.50
N GLU A 329 0.35 22.87 18.80
CA GLU A 329 -1.03 22.40 18.58
C GLU A 329 -1.23 22.05 17.10
N LYS A 330 -0.84 22.94 16.18
CA LYS A 330 -0.89 22.66 14.73
C LYS A 330 -0.07 21.44 14.32
N SER A 331 1.08 21.22 14.95
CA SER A 331 1.95 20.07 14.69
C SER A 331 1.32 18.75 15.16
N ILE A 332 0.73 18.75 16.36
CA ILE A 332 -0.01 17.60 16.91
C ILE A 332 -1.26 17.31 16.07
N GLU A 333 -2.02 18.34 15.70
CA GLU A 333 -3.17 18.21 14.81
C GLU A 333 -2.78 17.63 13.45
N ARG A 334 -1.66 18.09 12.87
CA ARG A 334 -1.12 17.58 11.61
C ARG A 334 -0.73 16.11 11.72
N MET A 335 -0.05 15.71 12.79
CA MET A 335 0.31 14.31 13.05
C MET A 335 -0.95 13.44 13.22
N ALA A 336 -1.93 13.91 13.99
CA ALA A 336 -3.20 13.22 14.21
C ALA A 336 -4.03 13.13 12.90
N GLN A 337 -3.98 14.15 12.04
CA GLN A 337 -4.58 14.12 10.71
C GLN A 337 -3.91 13.06 9.83
N MET A 338 -2.57 13.02 9.77
CA MET A 338 -1.84 12.00 9.02
C MET A 338 -2.24 10.58 9.46
N GLN A 339 -2.30 10.34 10.77
CA GLN A 339 -2.74 9.06 11.34
C GLN A 339 -4.20 8.74 10.99
N ARG A 340 -5.12 9.72 11.08
CA ARG A 340 -6.53 9.54 10.70
C ARG A 340 -6.68 9.19 9.22
N GLU A 341 -5.85 9.77 8.36
CA GLU A 341 -5.79 9.44 6.94
C GLU A 341 -5.05 8.12 6.63
N GLY A 342 -4.65 7.35 7.65
CA GLY A 342 -4.10 6.00 7.53
C GLY A 342 -2.58 5.94 7.29
N ALA A 343 -1.87 7.05 7.41
CA ALA A 343 -0.40 7.08 7.35
C ALA A 343 0.22 6.35 8.55
N ASP A 344 1.33 5.66 8.32
CA ASP A 344 2.07 4.96 9.37
C ASP A 344 3.16 5.85 9.96
N ILE A 345 2.76 6.67 10.95
CA ILE A 345 3.64 7.64 11.60
C ILE A 345 4.66 6.99 12.55
N TYR A 346 4.49 5.71 12.91
CA TYR A 346 5.33 5.02 13.90
C TYR A 346 6.37 4.09 13.28
N TYR A 347 6.29 3.82 11.97
CA TYR A 347 7.21 2.94 11.25
C TYR A 347 8.68 3.28 11.53
N GLY A 348 9.07 4.55 11.42
CA GLY A 348 10.44 5.01 11.66
C GLY A 348 10.95 4.70 13.07
N GLY A 349 10.16 5.02 14.10
CA GLY A 349 10.55 4.87 15.50
C GLY A 349 10.80 3.42 15.92
N PHE A 350 10.04 2.47 15.36
CA PHE A 350 10.17 1.05 15.70
C PHE A 350 11.04 0.25 14.74
N SER A 351 11.46 0.83 13.61
CA SER A 351 12.24 0.13 12.58
C SER A 351 13.52 -0.51 13.14
N HIS A 352 14.28 0.23 13.95
CA HIS A 352 15.50 -0.24 14.60
C HIS A 352 15.22 -1.34 15.64
N MET A 353 14.05 -1.31 16.29
CA MET A 353 13.66 -2.28 17.31
C MET A 353 13.26 -3.65 16.72
N LYS A 354 13.18 -3.79 15.39
CA LYS A 354 12.97 -5.09 14.73
C LYS A 354 14.21 -6.00 14.73
N ARG A 355 15.32 -5.52 15.28
CA ARG A 355 16.56 -6.30 15.51
C ARG A 355 16.57 -7.04 16.85
N LEU A 356 15.53 -6.89 17.68
CA LEU A 356 15.44 -7.57 18.96
C LEU A 356 15.34 -9.10 18.76
N PRO A 357 15.88 -9.93 19.68
CA PRO A 357 15.91 -11.39 19.53
C PRO A 357 14.54 -12.05 19.31
N PHE A 358 13.46 -11.42 19.79
CA PHE A 358 12.08 -11.84 19.52
C PHE A 358 11.81 -12.05 18.02
N PHE A 359 12.38 -11.22 17.14
CA PHE A 359 12.16 -11.28 15.70
C PHE A 359 13.05 -12.29 14.95
N TYR A 360 13.93 -13.02 15.66
CA TYR A 360 14.70 -14.11 15.06
C TYR A 360 13.88 -15.39 14.86
N THR A 361 12.66 -15.45 15.41
CA THR A 361 11.68 -16.51 15.14
C THR A 361 10.68 -16.02 14.10
N LEU A 362 10.46 -16.82 13.05
CA LEU A 362 9.60 -16.41 11.92
C LEU A 362 8.15 -16.16 12.34
N SER A 363 7.55 -17.06 13.13
CA SER A 363 6.14 -16.95 13.56
C SER A 363 5.85 -15.67 14.35
N ASN A 364 6.84 -15.17 15.10
CA ASN A 364 6.71 -13.96 15.92
C ASN A 364 6.44 -12.68 15.11
N TRP A 365 6.79 -12.64 13.82
CA TRP A 365 6.44 -11.52 12.94
C TRP A 365 4.94 -11.41 12.64
N PHE A 366 4.21 -12.51 12.80
CA PHE A 366 2.78 -12.62 12.51
C PHE A 366 1.94 -12.75 13.77
N MET A 367 2.56 -12.76 14.95
CA MET A 367 1.86 -13.02 16.20
C MET A 367 1.03 -11.81 16.63
N PRO A 368 -0.29 -11.97 16.88
CA PRO A 368 -1.08 -10.95 17.56
C PRO A 368 -0.45 -10.62 18.92
N PHE A 369 -0.53 -9.36 19.34
CA PHE A 369 0.06 -8.97 20.61
C PHE A 369 -0.64 -9.66 21.79
N THR A 370 0.14 -10.39 22.58
CA THR A 370 -0.28 -10.95 23.86
C THR A 370 0.78 -10.73 24.93
N ILE A 371 0.37 -10.26 26.11
CA ILE A 371 1.24 -10.13 27.29
C ILE A 371 1.73 -11.49 27.79
N ASN A 372 1.02 -12.56 27.43
CA ASN A 372 1.34 -13.94 27.79
C ASN A 372 2.46 -14.55 26.96
N HIS A 373 3.04 -13.83 26.00
CA HIS A 373 4.19 -14.33 25.27
C HIS A 373 5.42 -14.52 26.19
N PRO A 374 6.15 -15.65 26.13
CA PRO A 374 7.28 -15.95 27.03
C PRO A 374 8.37 -14.86 27.06
N ALA A 375 8.65 -14.22 25.93
CA ALA A 375 9.64 -13.15 25.87
C ALA A 375 9.29 -11.89 26.68
N LEU A 376 8.04 -11.76 27.16
CA LEU A 376 7.56 -10.62 27.93
C LEU A 376 7.46 -10.90 29.44
N GLU A 377 8.00 -12.00 29.94
CA GLU A 377 7.92 -12.39 31.36
C GLU A 377 8.31 -11.26 32.33
N GLN A 378 9.39 -10.52 32.02
CA GLN A 378 9.89 -9.41 32.84
C GLN A 378 8.97 -8.18 32.88
N VAL A 379 7.96 -8.13 32.02
CA VAL A 379 7.09 -6.97 31.80
C VAL A 379 5.72 -7.17 32.46
N ARG A 380 5.45 -8.35 33.03
CA ARG A 380 4.12 -8.77 33.53
C ARG A 380 3.79 -8.27 34.93
N GLU A 381 4.76 -7.72 35.65
CA GLU A 381 4.57 -7.28 37.03
C GLU A 381 4.96 -5.81 37.24
N GLY A 382 4.41 -5.23 38.30
CA GLY A 382 4.75 -3.88 38.77
C GLY A 382 4.30 -2.75 37.84
N LYS A 383 4.99 -1.62 37.94
CA LYS A 383 4.69 -0.38 37.18
C LYS A 383 4.82 -0.57 35.67
N THR A 384 5.71 -1.47 35.23
CA THR A 384 5.91 -1.81 33.83
C THR A 384 4.65 -2.41 33.20
N ALA A 385 3.96 -3.31 33.92
CA ALA A 385 2.73 -3.93 33.45
C ALA A 385 1.58 -2.91 33.33
N GLN A 386 1.47 -1.98 34.29
CA GLN A 386 0.45 -0.93 34.29
C GLN A 386 0.64 0.02 33.10
N LEU A 387 1.88 0.48 32.87
CA LEU A 387 2.21 1.31 31.71
C LEU A 387 1.99 0.56 30.38
N LEU A 388 2.30 -0.74 30.34
CA LEU A 388 2.06 -1.55 29.15
C LEU A 388 0.56 -1.68 28.84
N ASP A 389 -0.29 -1.91 29.84
CA ASP A 389 -1.75 -1.99 29.66
C ASP A 389 -2.32 -0.67 29.11
N ILE A 390 -1.87 0.46 29.65
CA ILE A 390 -2.22 1.81 29.16
C ILE A 390 -1.83 1.97 27.69
N ILE A 391 -0.57 1.70 27.35
CA ILE A 391 -0.05 1.96 26.01
C ILE A 391 -0.64 0.98 24.99
N THR A 392 -0.87 -0.27 25.37
CA THR A 392 -1.45 -1.27 24.45
C THR A 392 -2.93 -1.03 24.16
N ARG A 393 -3.65 -0.35 25.07
CA ARG A 393 -5.05 0.08 24.91
C ARG A 393 -5.21 1.42 24.19
N MET A 394 -4.33 2.39 24.48
CA MET A 394 -4.45 3.75 23.96
C MET A 394 -3.65 3.96 22.67
N SER A 395 -2.62 3.16 22.40
CA SER A 395 -1.71 3.41 21.29
C SER A 395 -2.13 2.68 20.01
N PRO A 396 -2.11 3.36 18.85
CA PRO A 396 -2.36 2.79 17.52
C PRO A 396 -1.21 1.90 17.00
N PHE A 397 -0.40 1.31 17.88
CA PHE A 397 0.71 0.45 17.49
C PHE A 397 0.21 -0.85 16.86
N CYS A 398 0.84 -1.25 15.76
CA CYS A 398 0.64 -2.59 15.22
C CYS A 398 1.21 -3.66 16.16
N ASP A 399 0.77 -4.92 16.02
CA ASP A 399 1.14 -6.01 16.93
C ASP A 399 2.66 -6.14 17.11
N SER A 400 3.41 -6.08 16.00
CA SER A 400 4.87 -6.16 16.05
C SER A 400 5.50 -4.99 16.80
N ASP A 401 4.94 -3.78 16.72
CA ASP A 401 5.44 -2.60 17.43
C ASP A 401 5.10 -2.67 18.92
N LYS A 402 3.94 -3.23 19.28
CA LYS A 402 3.60 -3.51 20.69
C LYS A 402 4.63 -4.45 21.32
N TYR A 403 5.08 -5.48 20.62
CA TYR A 403 6.17 -6.34 21.10
C TYR A 403 7.50 -5.60 21.23
N SER A 404 7.88 -4.82 20.21
CA SER A 404 9.10 -3.99 20.25
C SER A 404 9.09 -3.04 21.46
N PHE A 405 7.97 -2.36 21.69
CA PHE A 405 7.80 -1.45 22.80
C PHE A 405 7.85 -2.19 24.15
N ALA A 406 7.08 -3.27 24.31
CA ALA A 406 7.01 -4.04 25.54
C ALA A 406 8.37 -4.58 25.98
N LEU A 407 9.21 -5.03 25.03
CA LEU A 407 10.55 -5.55 25.32
C LEU A 407 11.52 -4.48 25.80
N VAL A 408 11.37 -3.22 25.37
CA VAL A 408 12.24 -2.10 25.76
C VAL A 408 11.70 -1.37 27.01
N LEU A 409 10.41 -1.51 27.30
CA LEU A 409 9.72 -0.82 28.38
C LEU A 409 10.40 -0.96 29.77
N PRO A 410 10.92 -2.13 30.20
CA PRO A 410 11.62 -2.23 31.47
C PRO A 410 12.82 -1.26 31.60
N SER A 411 13.57 -1.07 30.51
CA SER A 411 14.70 -0.14 30.49
C SER A 411 14.23 1.32 30.55
N VAL A 412 13.09 1.64 29.92
CA VAL A 412 12.48 2.97 29.96
C VAL A 412 11.98 3.28 31.39
N VAL A 413 11.24 2.35 31.99
CA VAL A 413 10.72 2.47 33.36
C VAL A 413 11.84 2.67 34.37
N SER A 414 12.93 1.93 34.24
CA SER A 414 14.11 2.06 35.11
C SER A 414 14.78 3.43 34.99
N LYS A 415 14.94 3.94 33.76
CA LYS A 415 15.50 5.28 33.52
C LYS A 415 14.60 6.39 34.06
N MET A 416 13.29 6.32 33.80
CA MET A 416 12.34 7.30 34.33
C MET A 416 12.37 7.29 35.87
N SER A 417 12.29 6.12 36.48
CA SER A 417 12.28 6.00 37.94
C SER A 417 13.56 6.52 38.63
N SER A 418 14.69 6.58 37.92
CA SER A 418 15.97 7.06 38.46
C SER A 418 16.27 8.53 38.16
N GLN A 419 15.59 9.15 37.18
CA GLN A 419 15.90 10.48 36.66
C GLN A 419 14.68 11.43 36.54
N SER A 420 13.50 11.06 37.06
CA SER A 420 12.27 11.86 36.93
C SER A 420 12.32 13.19 37.70
N PRO A 421 12.01 14.33 37.05
CA PRO A 421 11.67 15.58 37.74
C PRO A 421 10.35 15.46 38.55
N PRO A 422 10.10 16.36 39.51
CA PRO A 422 8.82 16.39 40.24
C PRO A 422 7.63 16.62 39.30
N GLY A 423 6.57 15.79 39.41
CA GLY A 423 5.34 15.89 38.60
C GLY A 423 5.32 15.07 37.31
N LEU A 424 6.39 14.30 37.03
CA LEU A 424 6.54 13.42 35.87
C LEU A 424 7.06 12.03 36.27
N SER A 425 6.77 11.61 37.49
CA SER A 425 6.96 10.22 37.89
C SER A 425 5.96 9.32 37.15
N ILE A 426 6.26 8.03 37.09
CA ILE A 426 5.30 7.04 36.57
C ILE A 426 3.97 7.13 37.32
N ASP A 427 4.02 7.42 38.63
CA ASP A 427 2.82 7.54 39.46
C ASP A 427 2.00 8.78 39.04
N ASP A 428 2.64 9.89 38.69
CA ASP A 428 1.97 11.09 38.18
C ASP A 428 1.29 10.83 36.82
N ILE A 429 1.94 10.07 35.92
CA ILE A 429 1.35 9.68 34.63
C ILE A 429 0.13 8.78 34.84
N LEU A 430 0.24 7.82 35.76
CA LEU A 430 -0.87 6.92 36.11
C LEU A 430 -2.04 7.67 36.75
N GLU A 431 -1.77 8.70 37.56
CA GLU A 431 -2.79 9.53 38.22
C GLU A 431 -3.42 10.59 37.30
N ALA A 432 -2.66 11.15 36.35
CA ALA A 432 -3.14 12.17 35.41
C ALA A 432 -4.09 11.60 34.32
N LEU A 433 -4.17 10.28 34.19
CA LEU A 433 -5.08 9.62 33.28
C LEU A 433 -6.51 9.64 33.84
N PRO A 434 -7.49 10.27 33.16
CA PRO A 434 -8.88 10.28 33.62
C PRO A 434 -9.39 8.84 33.73
N ALA A 435 -10.00 8.48 34.87
CA ALA A 435 -10.69 7.21 35.05
C ALA A 435 -11.79 6.96 34.00
N GLU A 436 -12.28 8.02 33.36
CA GLU A 436 -13.26 8.01 32.26
C GLU A 436 -12.65 7.65 30.90
N MET A 437 -11.33 7.80 30.68
CA MET A 437 -10.66 7.30 29.47
C MET A 437 -10.50 5.77 29.44
N SER A 438 -10.68 5.10 30.58
CA SER A 438 -10.82 3.63 30.63
C SER A 438 -12.07 3.12 29.90
N GLY A 439 -13.07 3.99 29.67
CA GLY A 439 -14.33 3.67 28.98
C GLY A 439 -14.42 4.16 27.53
N LEU A 440 -13.43 4.91 27.05
CA LEU A 440 -13.35 5.45 25.67
C LEU A 440 -12.56 4.54 24.72
N VAL A 441 -12.38 3.26 25.08
CA VAL A 441 -11.90 2.19 24.18
C VAL A 441 -13.08 1.81 23.26
N ASP A 442 -13.50 2.80 22.48
CA ASP A 442 -14.73 2.89 21.70
C ASP A 442 -14.67 1.95 20.48
N ASP A 443 -15.84 1.55 19.95
CA ASP A 443 -16.08 0.58 18.86
C ASP A 443 -15.15 0.69 17.63
N THR A 444 -14.45 1.82 17.49
CA THR A 444 -13.39 2.11 16.53
C THR A 444 -12.20 1.13 16.55
N ILE A 445 -11.71 0.67 17.71
CA ILE A 445 -10.56 -0.27 17.83
C ILE A 445 -10.94 -1.69 17.40
N SER A 446 -12.20 -2.07 17.60
CA SER A 446 -12.74 -3.36 17.17
C SER A 446 -13.19 -3.36 15.71
N SER A 447 -13.18 -2.20 15.05
CA SER A 447 -13.62 -2.11 13.66
C SER A 447 -12.74 -2.94 12.72
N ALA A 448 -13.39 -3.58 11.75
CA ALA A 448 -12.72 -4.34 10.69
C ALA A 448 -11.58 -3.55 10.02
N ALA A 449 -11.81 -2.26 9.75
CA ALA A 449 -10.81 -1.40 9.11
C ALA A 449 -9.58 -1.17 9.98
N TYR A 450 -9.76 -0.99 11.28
CA TYR A 450 -8.65 -0.79 12.23
C TYR A 450 -7.81 -2.06 12.40
N GLN A 451 -8.45 -3.21 12.63
CA GLN A 451 -7.78 -4.50 12.76
C GLN A 451 -6.96 -4.85 11.50
N ARG A 452 -7.55 -4.62 10.33
CA ARG A 452 -6.87 -4.81 9.04
C ARG A 452 -5.70 -3.86 8.85
N ARG A 453 -5.83 -2.59 9.25
CA ARG A 453 -4.74 -1.60 9.21
C ARG A 453 -3.53 -2.05 10.03
N LEU A 454 -3.75 -2.41 11.30
CA LEU A 454 -2.66 -2.84 12.18
C LEU A 454 -1.98 -4.12 11.66
N TYR A 455 -2.77 -5.05 11.12
CA TYR A 455 -2.20 -6.26 10.54
C TYR A 455 -1.35 -5.96 9.30
N LEU A 456 -1.85 -5.14 8.36
CA LEU A 456 -1.11 -4.72 7.17
C LEU A 456 0.17 -3.95 7.52
N GLN A 457 0.16 -3.12 8.56
CA GLN A 457 1.35 -2.45 9.07
C GLN A 457 2.39 -3.44 9.61
N SER A 458 1.95 -4.47 10.35
CA SER A 458 2.84 -5.55 10.82
C SER A 458 3.44 -6.34 9.65
N LEU A 459 2.62 -6.69 8.64
CA LEU A 459 3.09 -7.34 7.42
C LEU A 459 4.06 -6.48 6.64
N TYR A 460 3.82 -5.17 6.55
CA TYR A 460 4.74 -4.26 5.86
C TYR A 460 6.12 -4.25 6.53
N ARG A 461 6.18 -4.23 7.87
CA ARG A 461 7.43 -4.37 8.62
C ARG A 461 8.13 -5.68 8.31
N PHE A 462 7.39 -6.80 8.22
CA PHE A 462 7.98 -8.08 7.81
C PHE A 462 8.65 -7.97 6.43
N PHE A 463 7.94 -7.50 5.40
CA PHE A 463 8.49 -7.44 4.03
C PHE A 463 9.55 -6.36 3.79
N ARG A 464 9.72 -5.41 4.72
CA ARG A 464 10.76 -4.37 4.62
C ARG A 464 11.95 -4.62 5.53
N LEU A 465 11.73 -5.08 6.75
CA LEU A 465 12.74 -5.09 7.82
C LEU A 465 13.20 -6.49 8.21
N SER A 466 12.41 -7.53 7.97
CA SER A 466 12.74 -8.90 8.40
C SER A 466 13.89 -9.50 7.60
N ASP A 467 14.76 -10.27 8.26
CA ASP A 467 15.79 -11.08 7.58
C ASP A 467 15.16 -12.20 6.73
N PHE A 468 13.93 -12.62 7.04
CA PHE A 468 13.21 -13.64 6.28
C PHE A 468 12.54 -13.10 5.01
N ARG A 469 12.52 -11.77 4.79
CA ARG A 469 11.71 -11.14 3.72
C ARG A 469 12.02 -11.67 2.32
N SER A 470 13.28 -12.03 2.04
CA SER A 470 13.71 -12.53 0.73
C SER A 470 13.29 -13.98 0.48
N ASP A 471 12.87 -14.70 1.52
CA ASP A 471 12.42 -16.09 1.42
C ASP A 471 10.97 -16.20 0.94
N PHE A 472 10.23 -15.09 0.94
CA PHE A 472 8.82 -15.03 0.58
C PHE A 472 8.57 -13.97 -0.49
N ARG A 473 7.47 -14.12 -1.24
CA ARG A 473 7.08 -13.16 -2.26
C ARG A 473 6.47 -11.92 -1.61
N ASP A 474 6.97 -10.72 -1.90
CA ASP A 474 6.39 -9.47 -1.41
C ASP A 474 5.02 -9.17 -2.10
N PRO A 475 3.92 -9.06 -1.34
CA PRO A 475 2.59 -8.75 -1.89
C PRO A 475 2.31 -7.24 -1.99
N PHE A 476 3.11 -6.34 -1.41
CA PHE A 476 2.82 -4.90 -1.35
C PHE A 476 2.98 -4.18 -2.70
N GLY A 477 3.48 -4.86 -3.73
CA GLY A 477 3.45 -4.39 -5.12
C GLY A 477 2.24 -4.89 -5.93
N LEU A 478 1.31 -5.64 -5.33
CA LEU A 478 0.15 -6.19 -6.03
C LEU A 478 -1.00 -5.17 -6.10
N PHE A 479 -1.54 -5.01 -7.31
CA PHE A 479 -2.84 -4.39 -7.51
C PHE A 479 -3.94 -5.46 -7.37
N ILE A 480 -4.30 -5.77 -6.13
CA ILE A 480 -5.25 -6.83 -5.74
C ILE A 480 -6.56 -6.68 -6.50
N CYS A 481 -7.08 -5.46 -6.59
CA CYS A 481 -8.34 -5.18 -7.28
C CYS A 481 -8.29 -5.47 -8.79
N SER A 482 -7.12 -5.71 -9.41
CA SER A 482 -7.03 -6.09 -10.83
C SER A 482 -7.29 -7.58 -11.11
N PHE A 483 -7.64 -8.35 -10.09
CA PHE A 483 -7.95 -9.76 -10.20
C PHE A 483 -9.16 -10.09 -9.32
N PRO A 484 -10.10 -10.95 -9.75
CA PRO A 484 -10.44 -11.40 -11.11
C PRO A 484 -11.09 -10.28 -11.97
N SER A 485 -11.44 -10.58 -13.22
CA SER A 485 -12.10 -9.61 -14.12
C SER A 485 -13.46 -9.10 -13.62
N SER A 486 -14.13 -9.85 -12.74
CA SER A 486 -15.37 -9.44 -12.06
C SER A 486 -15.18 -8.17 -11.23
N CYS A 487 -13.97 -7.90 -10.74
CA CYS A 487 -13.67 -6.73 -9.92
C CYS A 487 -13.86 -5.41 -10.67
N ARG A 488 -13.87 -5.41 -12.02
CA ARG A 488 -13.94 -4.18 -12.85
C ARG A 488 -15.22 -3.37 -12.63
N LYS A 489 -16.25 -4.02 -12.09
CA LYS A 489 -17.59 -3.46 -11.87
C LYS A 489 -17.82 -2.99 -10.43
N TRP A 490 -16.82 -3.08 -9.57
CA TRP A 490 -16.99 -2.68 -8.18
C TRP A 490 -17.27 -1.18 -8.08
N LYS A 491 -18.40 -0.83 -7.46
CA LYS A 491 -18.83 0.57 -7.25
C LYS A 491 -17.87 1.39 -6.40
N THR A 492 -16.93 0.73 -5.74
CA THR A 492 -15.92 1.32 -4.86
C THR A 492 -14.65 1.73 -5.60
N LEU A 493 -14.44 1.32 -6.85
CA LEU A 493 -13.24 1.69 -7.63
C LEU A 493 -13.05 3.21 -7.77
N PRO A 494 -14.11 4.04 -7.95
CA PRO A 494 -13.94 5.50 -7.97
C PRO A 494 -13.36 6.07 -6.67
N SER A 495 -13.67 5.49 -5.50
CA SER A 495 -13.07 5.97 -4.24
C SER A 495 -11.58 5.66 -4.17
N LEU A 496 -11.19 4.45 -4.60
CA LEU A 496 -9.77 4.07 -4.74
C LEU A 496 -9.05 5.00 -5.72
N ALA A 497 -9.64 5.28 -6.89
CA ALA A 497 -9.07 6.19 -7.88
C ALA A 497 -8.83 7.60 -7.31
N ARG A 498 -9.81 8.16 -6.58
CA ARG A 498 -9.68 9.45 -5.88
C ARG A 498 -8.55 9.44 -4.85
N MET A 499 -8.45 8.36 -4.06
CA MET A 499 -7.38 8.20 -3.08
C MET A 499 -6.00 8.18 -3.77
N LEU A 500 -5.85 7.34 -4.80
CA LEU A 500 -4.61 7.24 -5.59
C LEU A 500 -4.22 8.60 -6.19
N TYR A 501 -5.18 9.31 -6.76
CA TYR A 501 -4.97 10.64 -7.32
C TYR A 501 -4.54 11.66 -6.24
N LYS A 502 -5.26 11.73 -5.11
CA LYS A 502 -4.95 12.64 -3.99
C LYS A 502 -3.55 12.39 -3.42
N ARG A 503 -3.13 11.12 -3.34
CA ARG A 503 -1.83 10.70 -2.84
C ARG A 503 -0.72 10.69 -3.89
N LYS A 504 -1.04 11.02 -5.16
CA LYS A 504 -0.12 11.07 -6.31
C LYS A 504 0.46 9.70 -6.72
N PHE A 505 -0.27 8.62 -6.49
CA PHE A 505 0.01 7.29 -7.02
C PHE A 505 -0.40 7.19 -8.50
N TYR A 506 0.23 7.99 -9.36
CA TYR A 506 -0.19 8.15 -10.75
C TYR A 506 0.09 6.92 -11.62
N TYR A 507 1.11 6.13 -11.29
CA TYR A 507 1.40 4.88 -12.01
C TYR A 507 0.32 3.83 -11.72
N GLU A 508 0.00 3.64 -10.45
CA GLU A 508 -1.02 2.71 -9.97
C GLU A 508 -2.42 3.11 -10.42
N LEU A 509 -2.69 4.43 -10.46
CA LEU A 509 -3.92 4.97 -11.01
C LEU A 509 -4.03 4.72 -12.53
N GLN A 510 -2.92 4.81 -13.26
CA GLN A 510 -2.92 4.43 -14.67
C GLN A 510 -3.21 2.93 -14.83
N ASP A 511 -2.56 2.08 -14.05
CA ASP A 511 -2.79 0.63 -14.09
C ASP A 511 -4.26 0.29 -13.80
N LEU A 512 -4.89 1.01 -12.86
CA LEU A 512 -6.33 0.91 -12.59
C LEU A 512 -7.18 1.29 -13.80
N PHE A 513 -6.85 2.39 -14.50
CA PHE A 513 -7.60 2.82 -15.69
C PHE A 513 -7.39 1.90 -16.89
N ASP A 514 -6.16 1.43 -17.10
CA ASP A 514 -5.81 0.48 -18.16
C ASP A 514 -6.51 -0.86 -17.94
N TRP A 515 -6.63 -1.30 -16.68
CA TRP A 515 -7.32 -2.55 -16.35
C TRP A 515 -8.85 -2.43 -16.36
N THR A 516 -9.43 -1.36 -15.79
CA THR A 516 -10.89 -1.16 -15.80
C THR A 516 -11.40 -0.88 -17.19
N HIS A 517 -10.70 -0.04 -17.97
CA HIS A 517 -11.14 0.55 -19.24
C HIS A 517 -12.46 1.35 -19.15
N SER A 518 -12.57 2.44 -19.90
CA SER A 518 -13.67 3.42 -19.78
C SER A 518 -15.08 2.87 -20.02
N TRP A 519 -15.24 1.77 -20.76
CA TRP A 519 -16.54 1.14 -21.05
C TRP A 519 -17.21 0.45 -19.84
N TYR A 520 -16.50 0.22 -18.73
CA TYR A 520 -17.07 -0.34 -17.51
C TYR A 520 -17.53 0.76 -16.54
N TRP A 521 -17.21 2.03 -16.83
CA TRP A 521 -17.59 3.14 -15.98
C TRP A 521 -19.07 3.51 -16.10
N ASP A 522 -19.76 3.06 -17.15
CA ASP A 522 -21.21 3.29 -17.34
C ASP A 522 -22.07 2.74 -16.18
N GLU A 523 -21.54 1.83 -15.36
CA GLU A 523 -22.22 1.29 -14.17
C GLU A 523 -22.06 2.20 -12.93
N PHE A 524 -21.21 3.23 -12.98
CA PHE A 524 -20.98 4.17 -11.88
C PHE A 524 -21.94 5.36 -11.91
N SER A 525 -22.02 6.11 -10.82
CA SER A 525 -22.77 7.37 -10.79
C SER A 525 -22.19 8.38 -11.78
N ASP A 526 -23.00 9.30 -12.30
CA ASP A 526 -22.52 10.35 -13.22
C ASP A 526 -21.35 11.14 -12.61
N SER A 527 -21.42 11.46 -11.31
CA SER A 527 -20.34 12.14 -10.59
C SER A 527 -19.06 11.32 -10.59
N ASP A 528 -19.13 10.02 -10.30
CA ASP A 528 -17.95 9.15 -10.31
C ASP A 528 -17.38 8.99 -11.73
N GLN A 529 -18.22 8.89 -12.75
CA GLN A 529 -17.76 8.81 -14.14
C GLN A 529 -17.00 10.07 -14.55
N ILE A 530 -17.52 11.25 -14.22
CA ILE A 530 -16.86 12.53 -14.48
C ILE A 530 -15.51 12.59 -13.77
N ASP A 531 -15.45 12.21 -12.50
CA ASP A 531 -14.22 12.11 -11.70
C ASP A 531 -13.18 11.20 -12.38
N MET A 532 -13.60 10.01 -12.85
CA MET A 532 -12.73 9.05 -13.53
C MET A 532 -12.15 9.62 -14.83
N TYR A 533 -12.97 10.22 -15.70
CA TYR A 533 -12.49 10.88 -16.92
C TYR A 533 -11.54 12.04 -16.63
N MET A 534 -11.85 12.85 -15.60
CA MET A 534 -11.01 13.96 -15.17
C MET A 534 -9.63 13.46 -14.71
N MET A 535 -9.59 12.42 -13.89
CA MET A 535 -8.35 11.83 -13.39
C MET A 535 -7.53 11.16 -14.51
N ASP A 536 -8.15 10.36 -15.38
CA ASP A 536 -7.47 9.65 -16.49
C ASP A 536 -6.83 10.63 -17.49
N GLY A 537 -7.53 11.72 -17.82
CA GLY A 537 -6.98 12.80 -18.63
C GLY A 537 -5.78 13.50 -17.96
N ARG A 538 -5.86 13.78 -16.65
CA ARG A 538 -4.75 14.42 -15.90
C ARG A 538 -3.54 13.51 -15.74
N VAL A 539 -3.73 12.23 -15.46
CA VAL A 539 -2.64 11.24 -15.39
C VAL A 539 -1.95 11.12 -16.75
N SER A 540 -2.71 11.12 -17.84
CA SER A 540 -2.14 11.12 -19.20
C SER A 540 -1.29 12.35 -19.50
N ILE A 541 -1.70 13.53 -19.02
CA ILE A 541 -0.89 14.76 -19.13
C ILE A 541 0.40 14.64 -18.32
N TRP A 542 0.32 14.12 -17.08
CA TRP A 542 1.48 13.91 -16.22
C TRP A 542 2.51 12.96 -16.85
N ARG A 543 2.08 11.99 -17.66
CA ARG A 543 2.95 11.10 -18.45
C ARG A 543 3.46 11.70 -19.77
N HIS A 544 3.22 12.99 -20.01
CA HIS A 544 3.52 13.69 -21.27
C HIS A 544 2.81 13.11 -22.51
N ALA A 545 1.71 12.37 -22.32
CA ALA A 545 0.91 11.78 -23.40
C ALA A 545 -0.27 12.68 -23.76
N ILE A 546 0.02 13.90 -24.24
CA ILE A 546 -0.98 14.97 -24.44
C ILE A 546 -2.06 14.60 -25.47
N GLU A 547 -1.69 13.95 -26.57
CA GLU A 547 -2.67 13.46 -27.56
C GLU A 547 -3.58 12.36 -26.98
N GLY A 548 -3.00 11.46 -26.19
CA GLY A 548 -3.75 10.43 -25.46
C GLY A 548 -4.70 11.01 -24.41
N ALA A 549 -4.33 12.13 -23.79
CA ALA A 549 -5.20 12.88 -22.88
C ALA A 549 -6.39 13.51 -23.62
N CYS A 550 -6.16 14.08 -24.81
CA CYS A 550 -7.25 14.60 -25.65
C CYS A 550 -8.30 13.53 -25.95
N ALA A 551 -7.87 12.33 -26.36
CA ALA A 551 -8.78 11.23 -26.66
C ALA A 551 -9.61 10.78 -25.43
N ARG A 552 -9.05 10.87 -24.22
CA ARG A 552 -9.74 10.52 -22.97
C ARG A 552 -10.78 11.56 -22.59
N TYR A 553 -10.40 12.84 -22.59
CA TYR A 553 -11.34 13.93 -22.32
C TYR A 553 -12.46 14.02 -23.36
N GLU A 554 -12.15 13.78 -24.64
CA GLU A 554 -13.16 13.75 -25.71
C GLU A 554 -14.26 12.72 -25.42
N LYS A 555 -13.89 11.51 -24.98
CA LYS A 555 -14.87 10.49 -24.57
C LYS A 555 -15.77 10.98 -23.44
N GLY A 556 -15.17 11.59 -22.42
CA GLY A 556 -15.90 12.16 -21.29
C GLY A 556 -16.87 13.28 -21.71
N VAL A 557 -16.41 14.24 -22.54
CA VAL A 557 -17.24 15.35 -23.03
C VAL A 557 -18.38 14.85 -23.93
N ARG A 558 -18.16 13.82 -24.75
CA ARG A 558 -19.23 13.20 -25.54
C ARG A 558 -20.31 12.58 -24.67
N ARG A 559 -19.93 12.02 -23.51
CA ARG A 559 -20.87 11.41 -22.55
C ARG A 559 -21.59 12.46 -21.71
N PHE A 560 -20.86 13.48 -21.26
CA PHE A 560 -21.34 14.56 -20.40
C PHE A 560 -21.13 15.93 -21.08
N PRO A 561 -21.92 16.24 -22.14
CA PRO A 561 -21.70 17.44 -22.96
C PRO A 561 -21.87 18.74 -22.19
N ASP A 562 -22.73 18.75 -21.16
CA ASP A 562 -23.04 19.92 -20.34
C ASP A 562 -22.12 20.06 -19.12
N ASN A 563 -21.19 19.11 -18.90
CA ASN A 563 -20.24 19.21 -17.80
C ASN A 563 -19.14 20.22 -18.12
N GLU A 564 -19.24 21.40 -17.50
CA GLU A 564 -18.31 22.52 -17.69
C GLU A 564 -16.85 22.14 -17.37
N PRO A 565 -16.51 21.57 -16.19
CA PRO A 565 -15.11 21.31 -15.84
C PRO A 565 -14.41 20.36 -16.82
N LEU A 566 -15.11 19.33 -17.29
CA LEU A 566 -14.60 18.33 -18.22
C LEU A 566 -14.35 18.93 -19.60
N ARG A 567 -15.28 19.76 -20.09
CA ARG A 567 -15.14 20.47 -21.36
C ARG A 567 -14.01 21.52 -21.29
N TYR A 568 -13.90 22.24 -20.18
CA TYR A 568 -12.78 23.16 -19.93
C TYR A 568 -11.43 22.45 -19.97
N ALA A 569 -11.31 21.31 -19.26
CA ALA A 569 -10.10 20.49 -19.27
C ALA A 569 -9.78 19.95 -20.68
N TYR A 570 -10.79 19.52 -21.43
CA TYR A 570 -10.63 19.06 -22.81
C TYR A 570 -10.04 20.14 -23.71
N VAL A 571 -10.64 21.35 -23.72
CA VAL A 571 -10.15 22.47 -24.52
C VAL A 571 -8.72 22.82 -24.18
N LYS A 572 -8.40 22.95 -22.89
CA LYS A 572 -7.04 23.27 -22.44
C LYS A 572 -6.03 22.23 -22.96
N THR A 573 -6.44 20.96 -22.95
CA THR A 573 -5.60 19.86 -23.45
C THR A 573 -5.47 19.90 -24.98
N LEU A 574 -6.52 20.23 -25.74
CA LEU A 574 -6.47 20.42 -27.20
C LEU A 574 -5.52 21.55 -27.60
N LEU A 575 -5.52 22.66 -26.86
CA LEU A 575 -4.56 23.75 -27.07
C LEU A 575 -3.12 23.28 -26.86
N ALA A 576 -2.86 22.51 -25.80
CA ALA A 576 -1.55 21.92 -25.53
C ALA A 576 -1.14 20.90 -26.61
N ALA A 577 -2.10 20.12 -27.14
CA ALA A 577 -1.91 19.18 -28.25
C ALA A 577 -1.76 19.85 -29.62
N ARG A 578 -1.87 21.18 -29.69
CA ARG A 578 -1.87 21.97 -30.93
C ARG A 578 -3.02 21.67 -31.89
N GLN A 579 -4.14 21.14 -31.38
CA GLN A 579 -5.36 20.86 -32.14
C GLN A 579 -6.30 22.08 -32.08
N TYR A 580 -5.85 23.19 -32.67
CA TYR A 580 -6.45 24.51 -32.47
C TYR A 580 -7.87 24.63 -33.03
N GLU A 581 -8.12 24.07 -34.20
CA GLU A 581 -9.44 24.08 -34.84
C GLU A 581 -10.50 23.38 -33.98
N LEU A 582 -10.13 22.24 -33.39
CA LEU A 582 -11.00 21.51 -32.47
C LEU A 582 -11.18 22.29 -31.17
N ALA A 583 -10.13 22.87 -30.60
CA ALA A 583 -10.23 23.68 -29.39
C ALA A 583 -11.21 24.85 -29.58
N SER A 584 -11.11 25.57 -30.69
CA SER A 584 -12.00 26.68 -31.06
C SER A 584 -13.47 26.24 -31.14
N ARG A 585 -13.73 25.08 -31.75
CA ARG A 585 -15.07 24.49 -31.83
C ARG A 585 -15.62 24.12 -30.45
N GLU A 586 -14.82 23.48 -29.61
CA GLU A 586 -15.26 22.96 -28.31
C GLU A 586 -15.38 24.04 -27.21
N VAL A 587 -14.76 25.21 -27.40
CA VAL A 587 -14.96 26.40 -26.55
C VAL A 587 -16.33 27.03 -26.76
N GLY A 588 -16.89 26.94 -27.98
CA GLY A 588 -18.17 27.56 -28.34
C GLY A 588 -19.30 27.29 -27.33
N PRO A 589 -19.58 26.02 -26.96
CA PRO A 589 -20.57 25.70 -25.94
C PRO A 589 -20.32 26.35 -24.58
N LEU A 590 -19.05 26.45 -24.13
CA LEU A 590 -18.71 27.12 -22.86
C LEU A 590 -19.03 28.61 -22.89
N LEU A 591 -18.71 29.29 -24.00
CA LEU A 591 -19.02 30.70 -24.18
C LEU A 591 -20.51 30.98 -24.32
N LEU A 592 -21.29 30.06 -24.90
CA LEU A 592 -22.74 30.21 -24.98
C LEU A 592 -23.39 30.09 -23.61
N ALA A 593 -22.92 29.17 -22.77
CA ALA A 593 -23.44 28.97 -21.43
C ALA A 593 -22.95 30.06 -20.44
N TYR A 594 -21.71 30.51 -20.59
CA TYR A 594 -21.04 31.45 -19.68
C TYR A 594 -20.33 32.55 -20.47
N PRO A 595 -21.08 33.49 -21.08
CA PRO A 595 -20.52 34.48 -21.99
C PRO A 595 -19.54 35.45 -21.31
N ASP A 596 -19.72 35.71 -20.03
CA ASP A 596 -18.90 36.64 -19.24
C ASP A 596 -17.80 35.93 -18.42
N ASP A 597 -17.67 34.60 -18.49
CA ASP A 597 -16.59 33.91 -17.80
C ASP A 597 -15.26 34.09 -18.55
N LEU A 598 -14.37 34.80 -17.89
CA LEU A 598 -13.08 35.23 -18.40
C LEU A 598 -12.19 34.07 -18.81
N ARG A 599 -12.31 32.92 -18.16
CA ARG A 599 -11.51 31.73 -18.46
C ARG A 599 -11.82 31.21 -19.85
N TYR A 600 -13.08 31.20 -20.26
CA TYR A 600 -13.49 30.72 -21.58
C TYR A 600 -13.23 31.75 -22.66
N GLN A 601 -13.38 33.05 -22.35
CA GLN A 601 -12.98 34.12 -23.26
C GLN A 601 -11.47 34.06 -23.55
N TYR A 602 -10.65 33.80 -22.52
CA TYR A 602 -9.21 33.58 -22.68
C TYR A 602 -8.92 32.35 -23.54
N LEU A 603 -9.55 31.21 -23.25
CA LEU A 603 -9.38 29.99 -24.08
C LEU A 603 -9.78 30.23 -25.54
N SER A 604 -10.88 30.95 -25.78
CA SER A 604 -11.33 31.31 -27.13
C SER A 604 -10.30 32.17 -27.85
N ALA A 605 -9.78 33.20 -27.18
CA ALA A 605 -8.73 34.05 -27.71
C ALA A 605 -7.46 33.25 -28.03
N MET A 606 -7.06 32.31 -27.17
CA MET A 606 -5.95 31.40 -27.40
C MET A 606 -6.16 30.49 -28.59
N SER A 607 -7.35 29.89 -28.74
CA SER A 607 -7.70 29.08 -29.91
C SER A 607 -7.62 29.89 -31.20
N LEU A 608 -8.19 31.09 -31.23
CA LEU A 608 -8.16 31.99 -32.40
C LEU A 608 -6.74 32.43 -32.77
N MET A 609 -5.94 32.78 -31.77
CA MET A 609 -4.53 33.13 -31.96
C MET A 609 -3.76 31.97 -32.61
N ALA A 610 -3.98 30.76 -32.13
CA ALA A 610 -3.29 29.58 -32.63
C ALA A 610 -3.77 29.14 -34.03
N GLU A 611 -5.01 29.45 -34.41
CA GLU A 611 -5.52 29.36 -35.79
C GLU A 611 -4.98 30.45 -36.74
N LYS A 612 -4.03 31.29 -36.30
CA LYS A 612 -3.53 32.47 -37.03
C LYS A 612 -4.59 33.55 -37.27
N LYS A 613 -5.69 33.54 -36.52
CA LYS A 613 -6.75 34.55 -36.53
C LYS A 613 -6.58 35.55 -35.38
N ALA A 614 -5.34 35.93 -35.07
CA ALA A 614 -5.01 36.79 -33.92
C ALA A 614 -5.75 38.14 -33.92
N ALA A 615 -6.07 38.70 -35.09
CA ALA A 615 -6.85 39.93 -35.20
C ALA A 615 -8.26 39.81 -34.60
N ALA A 616 -8.88 38.63 -34.68
CA ALA A 616 -10.19 38.37 -34.09
C ALA A 616 -10.13 38.18 -32.56
N ALA A 617 -8.96 37.77 -32.02
CA ALA A 617 -8.75 37.60 -30.59
C ALA A 617 -8.44 38.93 -29.85
N LEU A 618 -7.91 39.93 -30.56
CA LEU A 618 -7.50 41.21 -29.98
C LEU A 618 -8.58 41.92 -29.16
N PRO A 619 -9.84 42.10 -29.64
CA PRO A 619 -10.86 42.80 -28.86
C PRO A 619 -11.13 42.13 -27.51
N SER A 620 -11.21 40.80 -27.49
CA SER A 620 -11.40 40.01 -26.28
C SER A 620 -10.20 40.12 -25.35
N LEU A 621 -8.97 40.00 -25.85
CA LEU A 621 -7.76 40.12 -25.04
C LEU A 621 -7.55 41.54 -24.48
N PHE A 622 -7.91 42.58 -25.24
CA PHE A 622 -7.90 43.96 -24.73
C PHE A 622 -8.89 44.15 -23.59
N ARG A 623 -10.11 43.59 -23.72
CA ARG A 623 -11.11 43.63 -22.66
C ARG A 623 -10.63 42.87 -21.42
N LEU A 624 -10.15 41.63 -21.58
CA LEU A 624 -9.62 40.81 -20.48
C LEU A 624 -8.47 41.50 -19.75
N ASN A 625 -7.51 42.06 -20.47
CA ASN A 625 -6.37 42.77 -19.89
C ASN A 625 -6.74 44.11 -19.24
N TYR A 626 -7.88 44.71 -19.64
CA TYR A 626 -8.41 45.92 -19.00
C TYR A 626 -9.14 45.58 -17.69
N GLU A 627 -9.93 44.50 -17.69
CA GLU A 627 -10.66 44.02 -16.51
C GLU A 627 -9.70 43.42 -15.46
N HIS A 628 -8.62 42.75 -15.90
CA HIS A 628 -7.60 42.14 -15.05
C HIS A 628 -6.18 42.58 -15.44
N PRO A 629 -5.79 43.83 -15.14
CA PRO A 629 -4.49 44.38 -15.54
C PRO A 629 -3.29 43.76 -14.82
N ASP A 630 -3.54 42.96 -13.77
CA ASP A 630 -2.56 42.26 -12.96
C ASP A 630 -2.42 40.77 -13.33
N ASP A 631 -3.21 40.26 -14.29
CA ASP A 631 -3.08 38.87 -14.76
C ASP A 631 -1.94 38.75 -15.81
N PRO A 632 -0.81 38.12 -15.45
CA PRO A 632 0.33 37.99 -16.34
C PRO A 632 0.03 37.17 -17.61
N GLU A 633 -0.84 36.16 -17.53
CA GLU A 633 -1.13 35.25 -18.64
C GLU A 633 -1.90 35.96 -19.74
N THR A 634 -2.95 36.71 -19.37
CA THR A 634 -3.73 37.53 -20.29
C THR A 634 -2.90 38.63 -20.95
N ALA A 635 -2.04 39.30 -20.19
CA ALA A 635 -1.16 40.34 -20.70
C ALA A 635 -0.14 39.78 -21.72
N ALA A 636 0.43 38.60 -21.43
CA ALA A 636 1.33 37.91 -22.35
C ALA A 636 0.61 37.48 -23.63
N ALA A 637 -0.60 36.91 -23.52
CA ALA A 637 -1.45 36.56 -24.65
C ALA A 637 -1.75 37.78 -25.54
N LEU A 638 -2.10 38.93 -24.95
CA LEU A 638 -2.32 40.18 -25.67
C LEU A 638 -1.05 40.65 -26.42
N ALA A 639 0.12 40.58 -25.76
CA ALA A 639 1.40 40.96 -26.36
C ALA A 639 1.73 40.09 -27.59
N TRP A 640 1.51 38.78 -27.48
CA TRP A 640 1.65 37.84 -28.60
C TRP A 640 0.66 38.11 -29.73
N ALA A 641 -0.60 38.43 -29.41
CA ALA A 641 -1.62 38.78 -30.41
C ALA A 641 -1.26 40.06 -31.18
N LEU A 642 -0.72 41.07 -30.48
CA LEU A 642 -0.24 42.31 -31.08
C LEU A 642 0.94 42.04 -32.02
N LEU A 643 1.90 41.21 -31.61
CA LEU A 643 3.02 40.82 -32.47
C LEU A 643 2.54 40.08 -33.73
N MET A 644 1.66 39.10 -33.59
CA MET A 644 1.13 38.33 -34.73
C MET A 644 0.32 39.17 -35.72
N THR A 645 -0.23 40.30 -35.28
CA THR A 645 -0.96 41.25 -36.14
C THR A 645 -0.08 42.37 -36.70
N GLY A 646 1.24 42.31 -36.47
CA GLY A 646 2.21 43.29 -36.97
C GLY A 646 2.32 44.57 -36.13
N GLN A 647 1.67 44.65 -34.97
CA GLN A 647 1.74 45.80 -34.05
C GLN A 647 2.94 45.67 -33.08
N ALA A 648 4.14 45.52 -33.64
CA ALA A 648 5.34 45.16 -32.88
C ALA A 648 5.73 46.19 -31.81
N GLU A 649 5.50 47.48 -32.03
CA GLU A 649 5.78 48.54 -31.03
C GLU A 649 4.89 48.41 -29.79
N LYS A 650 3.59 48.14 -29.97
CA LYS A 650 2.66 47.93 -28.86
C LYS A 650 2.96 46.62 -28.14
N ALA A 651 3.35 45.58 -28.88
CA ALA A 651 3.77 44.31 -28.29
C ALA A 651 5.03 44.47 -27.42
N GLU A 652 6.03 45.24 -27.87
CA GLU A 652 7.23 45.54 -27.08
C GLU A 652 6.88 46.24 -25.76
N GLN A 653 5.98 47.22 -25.78
CA GLN A 653 5.53 47.91 -24.56
C GLN A 653 4.94 46.93 -23.54
N GLN A 654 4.11 45.98 -24.00
CA GLN A 654 3.52 44.97 -23.13
C GLN A 654 4.56 43.96 -22.62
N PHE A 655 5.42 43.42 -23.47
CA PHE A 655 6.47 42.49 -23.03
C PHE A 655 7.46 43.14 -22.05
N ARG A 656 7.88 44.40 -22.30
CA ARG A 656 8.74 45.14 -21.36
C ARG A 656 8.06 45.35 -20.01
N ARG A 657 6.76 45.66 -19.99
CA ARG A 657 5.97 45.73 -18.75
C ARG A 657 5.99 44.41 -17.99
N LEU A 658 5.82 43.28 -18.66
CA LEU A 658 5.84 41.94 -18.05
C LEU A 658 7.23 41.53 -17.54
N THR A 659 8.30 41.95 -18.21
CA THR A 659 9.67 41.70 -17.72
C THR A 659 10.03 42.52 -16.48
N ALA A 660 9.35 43.65 -16.23
CA ALA A 660 9.64 44.56 -15.13
C ALA A 660 8.92 44.21 -13.80
N THR A 661 7.96 43.28 -13.82
CA THR A 661 7.16 42.86 -12.66
C THR A 661 7.96 42.01 -11.64
N PRO A 662 7.74 42.12 -10.32
CA PRO A 662 8.54 41.43 -9.29
C PRO A 662 8.58 39.90 -9.40
N GLN A 663 7.53 39.29 -9.97
CA GLN A 663 7.44 37.85 -10.25
C GLN A 663 8.51 37.35 -11.24
N SER A 664 9.05 38.21 -12.11
CA SER A 664 10.17 37.85 -13.01
C SER A 664 11.51 37.82 -12.28
N ARG A 665 11.70 38.66 -11.24
CA ARG A 665 12.97 38.82 -10.52
C ARG A 665 13.20 37.77 -9.41
N ALA A 666 12.13 37.21 -8.84
CA ALA A 666 12.25 36.21 -7.77
C ALA A 666 12.67 34.81 -8.27
N ALA A 667 12.47 34.51 -9.56
CA ALA A 667 12.78 33.20 -10.16
C ALA A 667 14.24 33.05 -10.64
N ASP A 668 14.97 34.16 -10.81
CA ASP A 668 16.39 34.14 -11.19
C ASP A 668 17.30 33.62 -10.05
N ALA A 669 16.76 33.43 -8.83
CA ALA A 669 17.51 33.04 -7.63
C ALA A 669 17.39 31.55 -7.22
N ALA A 670 16.56 30.74 -7.90
CA ALA A 670 16.31 29.34 -7.51
C ALA A 670 17.04 28.32 -8.42
N THR A 671 17.72 27.34 -7.80
CA THR A 671 18.45 26.26 -8.48
C THR A 671 17.53 25.18 -9.06
N ILE A 672 17.84 24.80 -10.29
CA ILE A 672 17.51 23.58 -11.08
C ILE A 672 16.54 22.58 -10.41
N ASP A 673 15.22 22.69 -10.68
CA ASP A 673 14.41 21.68 -11.39
C ASP A 673 12.96 22.18 -11.61
N ASP A 674 12.41 21.93 -12.81
CA ASP A 674 10.97 21.82 -13.18
C ASP A 674 9.90 22.77 -12.56
N ASP A 675 10.18 24.08 -12.38
CA ASP A 675 9.17 25.06 -11.94
C ASP A 675 8.38 25.69 -13.12
N PRO A 676 7.04 25.59 -13.20
CA PRO A 676 6.21 26.26 -14.21
C PRO A 676 6.42 27.79 -14.28
N LYS A 677 6.92 28.43 -13.23
CA LYS A 677 7.27 29.86 -13.23
C LYS A 677 8.42 30.21 -14.19
N ARG A 678 9.35 29.29 -14.46
CA ARG A 678 10.46 29.52 -15.41
C ARG A 678 10.00 29.45 -16.87
N SER A 679 8.98 28.65 -17.18
CA SER A 679 8.37 28.58 -18.52
C SER A 679 7.76 29.94 -18.92
N TYR A 680 6.99 30.55 -18.02
CA TYR A 680 6.35 31.85 -18.26
C TYR A 680 7.37 32.97 -18.53
N ILE A 681 8.43 33.07 -17.73
CA ILE A 681 9.49 34.08 -17.92
C ILE A 681 10.24 33.85 -19.24
N THR A 682 10.48 32.57 -19.58
CA THR A 682 11.12 32.21 -20.85
C THR A 682 10.26 32.61 -22.04
N ASP A 683 8.94 32.41 -21.97
CA ASP A 683 8.01 32.76 -23.05
C ASP A 683 7.86 34.27 -23.23
N VAL A 684 7.83 35.04 -22.15
CA VAL A 684 7.79 36.52 -22.18
C VAL A 684 9.08 37.10 -22.76
N THR A 685 10.24 36.58 -22.34
CA THR A 685 11.56 37.02 -22.83
C THR A 685 11.73 36.68 -24.31
N LEU A 686 11.26 35.50 -24.72
CA LEU A 686 11.24 35.08 -26.11
C LEU A 686 10.32 35.97 -26.96
N GLY A 687 9.13 36.31 -26.44
CA GLY A 687 8.22 37.26 -27.07
C GLY A 687 8.88 38.61 -27.31
N LEU A 688 9.57 39.16 -26.30
CA LEU A 688 10.33 40.40 -26.43
C LEU A 688 11.41 40.28 -27.51
N ALA A 689 12.19 39.20 -27.51
CA ALA A 689 13.22 38.98 -28.53
C ALA A 689 12.65 38.98 -29.96
N TYR A 690 11.53 38.29 -30.19
CA TYR A 690 10.84 38.31 -31.48
C TYR A 690 10.25 39.67 -31.85
N THR A 691 9.70 40.43 -30.90
CA THR A 691 9.22 41.80 -31.18
C THR A 691 10.34 42.71 -31.64
N LEU A 692 11.50 42.67 -30.95
CA LEU A 692 12.67 43.48 -31.30
C LEU A 692 13.26 43.07 -32.65
N TRP A 693 13.28 41.77 -32.94
CA TRP A 693 13.65 41.26 -34.25
C TRP A 693 12.74 41.81 -35.35
N ALA A 694 11.42 41.72 -35.16
CA ALA A 694 10.42 42.21 -36.12
C ALA A 694 10.52 43.72 -36.38
N GLN A 695 11.05 44.49 -35.41
CA GLN A 695 11.31 45.93 -35.54
C GLN A 695 12.70 46.27 -36.11
N GLY A 696 13.57 45.30 -36.37
CA GLY A 696 14.94 45.55 -36.85
C GLY A 696 15.98 45.85 -35.77
N LYS A 697 15.64 45.73 -34.47
CA LYS A 697 16.53 45.95 -33.32
C LYS A 697 17.39 44.69 -33.05
N MET A 698 18.23 44.33 -34.02
CA MET A 698 18.91 43.03 -34.08
C MET A 698 19.87 42.77 -32.91
N ALA A 699 20.63 43.77 -32.46
CA ALA A 699 21.60 43.61 -31.39
C ALA A 699 20.95 43.21 -30.06
N GLU A 700 19.89 43.94 -29.65
CA GLU A 700 19.15 43.67 -28.41
C GLU A 700 18.39 42.34 -28.48
N SER A 701 17.80 42.03 -29.64
CA SER A 701 17.12 40.76 -29.89
C SER A 701 18.07 39.55 -29.77
N ILE A 702 19.27 39.62 -30.36
CA ILE A 702 20.28 38.56 -30.27
C ILE A 702 20.74 38.34 -28.83
N THR A 703 20.92 39.40 -28.04
CA THR A 703 21.26 39.29 -26.61
C THR A 703 20.18 38.55 -25.82
N LEU A 704 18.91 38.81 -26.11
CA LEU A 704 17.81 38.10 -25.45
C LEU A 704 17.70 36.64 -25.90
N PHE A 705 17.90 36.34 -27.19
CA PHE A 705 17.96 34.95 -27.67
C PHE A 705 19.14 34.17 -27.05
N SER A 706 20.31 34.80 -26.87
CA SER A 706 21.51 34.16 -26.32
C SER A 706 21.45 33.93 -24.81
N SER A 707 20.63 34.71 -24.07
CA SER A 707 20.39 34.47 -22.63
C SER A 707 19.78 33.10 -22.32
N ARG A 708 19.21 32.41 -23.31
CA ARG A 708 18.60 31.06 -23.21
C ARG A 708 19.58 29.90 -23.47
N TYR A 709 20.66 30.16 -24.21
CA TYR A 709 21.67 29.16 -24.57
C TYR A 709 23.06 29.73 -24.29
N PRO A 710 23.60 29.62 -23.06
CA PRO A 710 25.01 29.87 -22.86
C PRO A 710 25.79 28.89 -23.75
N SER A 711 26.53 29.43 -24.71
CA SER A 711 27.39 28.65 -25.61
C SER A 711 28.37 27.80 -24.79
N PRO A 712 28.56 26.50 -25.08
CA PRO A 712 29.70 25.75 -24.56
C PRO A 712 30.91 26.12 -25.42
N ILE A 713 31.41 27.35 -25.26
CA ILE A 713 32.68 27.76 -25.86
C ILE A 713 33.58 28.18 -24.71
N THR A 714 34.13 27.18 -24.02
CA THR A 714 35.44 27.33 -23.42
C THR A 714 36.45 27.46 -24.56
N HIS A 715 36.77 28.69 -24.93
CA HIS A 715 38.08 28.96 -25.51
C HIS A 715 39.11 28.80 -24.40
N HIS A 716 39.79 27.67 -24.38
CA HIS A 716 41.13 27.57 -23.81
C HIS A 716 42.12 27.28 -24.96
N PRO A 717 43.28 27.97 -25.01
CA PRO A 717 44.42 27.51 -25.80
C PRO A 717 44.97 26.19 -25.26
#